data_AF-A0A7C5J5T3-F1
#
_entry.id   AF-A0A7C5J5T3-F1
#
_cell.length_a   1.000
_cell.length_b   1.000
_cell.length_c   1.000
_cell.angle_alpha   90.00
_cell.angle_beta   90.00
_cell.angle_gamma   90.00
#
_symmetry.space_group_name_H-M   'P 1'
#
loop_
_entity.id
_entity.type
_entity.pdbx_description
1 polymer ?
#
loop_
_entity_poly.entity_id
_entity_poly.type
_entity_poly.pdbx_seq_one_letter_code
_entity_poly.pdbx_strand_id
1 'polypeptide(L)'
;MSDQECYWDMNEEYGGSHCDTFKQKCTLPYRHRTLRPIAWHYTERSNPAFFEGTYWATHDHDVSMRHAVQVARYVECMSTGDDKVDYDDKKEACVEQNPVYFGQMDDHLEAKQLAAEVDDCRNGLTFVGDDGQDDYGPINSSEREEKCTAIADDIAAARSLDAWEDSDPHRVTGLVHLAKMKQQIVLCHSPVEANDPAACAPPDQRLPAGMTMEDCQAGYEAGDRDVIQTCRAARYARIGDLRYHAVNVFEEPQSPSFWGIYSDAEDPLTGEAFAASINVWSHVNDLFSQGVIDRIRYIKGELSTEDVTEGTYVKDWVEAAEAANEAGMGERFTRQQLDARMAGAVGVDIDTFKEMRAKKNPELEQAVKKLRSELSGVAAMQGAPSHNAAAYDARRQALIGTEAEAALADPMMQQLAGIDELGLNEATMEFASPLRMLNPQIQKQMRQQMQMALADRGMCIMQEAPAPMSLTGLADVLERKFEKQYGKFGTGDPAEKIGDEAWAIKRAEAMRKYVAQRAHYAVVVHEMGHSIGERHNFVSSSDAYNYRPQYWQLRTKNGTVTDECSDFTEDGSTCTGPRWFDPMDQEEKDNLIWMWMHSSVMDYAGEYTQDFLGLAAYDFAATRMFYGDVVAVYDDPTYKKGQDRADWMFFKMDSFGGLNGYQPQITIDDPVDGVQAIDIHYSQYQKHYELIRDCQEVDHEQYKPASWNEETNGTWDPLLDGLIVSVDGKYTKCRQTPVDYVSWKSLRFPKMQELKDAAHVTYEPYYRGGPSIAKDDRLRVPYGFATDRWADLGNAAVYRHDNGADNYEVFNFLITQQEVQHIFDNYRRGRQSFSVRGASNRTLGRYNEKIRDGAKGLGLYKSWY
;
A
#
# COMPACT_ATOMS: atom_id res chain seq x y z
N MET A 1 -1.07 -32.13 -14.07
CA MET A 1 -0.98 -32.21 -15.54
C MET A 1 -1.50 -33.57 -15.95
N SER A 2 -2.29 -33.67 -17.02
CA SER A 2 -2.62 -34.98 -17.59
C SER A 2 -1.41 -35.50 -18.36
N ASP A 3 -1.26 -36.83 -18.46
CA ASP A 3 -0.21 -37.47 -19.26
C ASP A 3 -0.55 -37.56 -20.76
N GLN A 4 -1.49 -36.74 -21.23
CA GLN A 4 -1.89 -36.69 -22.62
C GLN A 4 -0.98 -35.73 -23.41
N GLU A 5 -0.47 -36.19 -24.56
CA GLU A 5 0.22 -35.36 -25.54
C GLU A 5 -0.75 -34.32 -26.11
N CYS A 6 -0.36 -33.05 -26.15
CA CYS A 6 -1.17 -31.98 -26.74
C CYS A 6 -1.35 -32.20 -28.26
N TYR A 7 -2.44 -32.81 -28.69
CA TYR A 7 -2.92 -32.72 -30.08
C TYR A 7 -4.11 -31.75 -30.14
N TRP A 8 -4.12 -30.95 -31.21
CA TRP A 8 -4.94 -29.76 -31.44
C TRP A 8 -6.47 -29.94 -31.41
N ASP A 9 -7.00 -31.10 -31.02
CA ASP A 9 -8.42 -31.44 -31.18
C ASP A 9 -9.06 -32.27 -30.05
N MET A 10 -8.47 -32.36 -28.85
CA MET A 10 -9.11 -33.13 -27.76
C MET A 10 -9.03 -32.46 -26.38
N ASN A 11 -10.19 -32.04 -25.88
CA ASN A 11 -10.70 -32.47 -24.56
C ASN A 11 -12.18 -32.08 -24.40
N GLU A 12 -13.10 -32.86 -24.99
CA GLU A 12 -14.52 -32.83 -24.61
C GLU A 12 -14.72 -33.25 -23.13
N GLU A 13 -13.77 -34.00 -22.55
CA GLU A 13 -13.84 -34.50 -21.16
C GLU A 13 -13.45 -33.46 -20.09
N TYR A 14 -12.62 -32.47 -20.45
CA TYR A 14 -12.12 -31.43 -19.52
C TYR A 14 -12.12 -30.04 -20.18
N GLY A 15 -13.32 -29.48 -20.39
CA GLY A 15 -13.48 -28.11 -20.89
C GLY A 15 -12.70 -27.10 -20.04
N GLY A 16 -11.94 -26.21 -20.70
CA GLY A 16 -11.09 -25.21 -20.05
C GLY A 16 -9.60 -25.59 -19.93
N SER A 17 -9.19 -26.76 -20.42
CA SER A 17 -7.77 -27.16 -20.45
C SER A 17 -6.96 -26.31 -21.43
N HIS A 18 -5.70 -25.98 -21.10
CA HIS A 18 -4.76 -25.27 -21.98
C HIS A 18 -3.50 -26.08 -22.23
N CYS A 19 -2.93 -26.03 -23.42
CA CYS A 19 -1.64 -26.67 -23.66
C CYS A 19 -0.49 -25.80 -23.14
N ASP A 20 0.33 -26.36 -22.25
CA ASP A 20 1.65 -25.82 -21.94
C ASP A 20 2.59 -26.16 -23.10
N THR A 21 2.94 -25.15 -23.89
CA THR A 21 3.76 -25.32 -25.09
C THR A 21 5.22 -25.66 -24.80
N PHE A 22 5.72 -25.37 -23.58
CA PHE A 22 7.07 -25.74 -23.16
C PHE A 22 7.13 -27.19 -22.69
N LYS A 23 6.14 -27.62 -21.89
CA LYS A 23 6.08 -28.98 -21.33
C LYS A 23 5.34 -29.97 -22.23
N GLN A 24 4.69 -29.51 -23.30
CA GLN A 24 3.90 -30.31 -24.26
C GLN A 24 2.79 -31.13 -23.57
N LYS A 25 2.21 -30.59 -22.50
CA LYS A 25 1.16 -31.22 -21.68
C LYS A 25 -0.04 -30.30 -21.53
N CYS A 26 -1.24 -30.88 -21.41
CA CYS A 26 -2.44 -30.12 -21.06
C CYS A 26 -2.48 -29.78 -19.56
N THR A 27 -2.85 -28.55 -19.24
CA THR A 27 -3.20 -28.13 -17.90
C THR A 27 -4.51 -28.79 -17.48
N LEU A 28 -4.63 -29.09 -16.18
CA LEU A 28 -5.92 -29.43 -15.61
C LEU A 28 -6.69 -28.13 -15.37
N PRO A 29 -7.98 -28.06 -15.74
CA PRO A 29 -8.84 -26.94 -15.39
C PRO A 29 -8.90 -26.76 -13.86
N TYR A 30 -9.04 -25.52 -13.37
CA TYR A 30 -9.02 -25.18 -11.94
C TYR A 30 -10.06 -25.95 -11.13
N ARG A 31 -11.22 -26.27 -11.72
CA ARG A 31 -12.28 -27.06 -11.06
C ARG A 31 -11.87 -28.50 -10.78
N HIS A 32 -10.89 -29.03 -11.52
CA HIS A 32 -10.37 -30.39 -11.38
C HIS A 32 -9.02 -30.47 -10.65
N ARG A 33 -8.47 -29.34 -10.19
CA ARG A 33 -7.21 -29.31 -9.44
C ARG A 33 -7.44 -29.68 -7.98
N THR A 34 -6.60 -30.57 -7.47
CA THR A 34 -6.43 -30.77 -6.03
C THR A 34 -5.55 -29.66 -5.48
N LEU A 35 -6.10 -28.87 -4.56
CA LEU A 35 -5.37 -27.80 -3.88
C LEU A 35 -4.37 -28.39 -2.90
N ARG A 36 -3.17 -27.80 -2.83
CA ARG A 36 -2.12 -28.18 -1.90
C ARG A 36 -1.59 -26.92 -1.22
N PRO A 37 -1.63 -26.85 0.13
CA PRO A 37 -1.05 -25.73 0.85
C PRO A 37 0.46 -25.65 0.58
N ILE A 38 0.98 -24.44 0.44
CA ILE A 38 2.40 -24.12 0.36
C ILE A 38 2.86 -23.72 1.76
N ALA A 39 3.84 -24.45 2.29
CA ALA A 39 4.41 -24.19 3.61
C ALA A 39 5.58 -23.21 3.51
N TRP A 40 5.50 -22.12 4.27
CA TRP A 40 6.56 -21.16 4.49
C TRP A 40 7.09 -21.35 5.90
N HIS A 41 8.42 -21.33 6.07
CA HIS A 41 9.05 -21.61 7.35
C HIS A 41 9.72 -20.35 7.93
N TYR A 42 9.33 -19.99 9.14
CA TYR A 42 10.02 -19.02 9.97
C TYR A 42 11.29 -19.66 10.54
N THR A 43 12.45 -19.33 9.99
CA THR A 43 13.65 -20.18 10.11
C THR A 43 14.27 -20.27 11.53
N GLU A 44 15.11 -21.29 11.75
CA GLU A 44 15.69 -21.72 13.06
C GLU A 44 16.42 -20.64 13.91
N ARG A 45 16.66 -19.44 13.38
CA ARG A 45 17.31 -18.33 14.10
C ARG A 45 16.62 -16.98 13.87
N SER A 46 15.40 -17.03 13.34
CA SER A 46 14.60 -15.83 13.18
C SER A 46 14.15 -15.32 14.56
N ASN A 47 14.10 -14.01 14.74
CA ASN A 47 13.68 -13.37 15.99
C ASN A 47 12.26 -13.82 16.41
N PRO A 48 12.06 -14.52 17.53
CA PRO A 48 10.75 -15.06 17.88
C PRO A 48 9.68 -13.99 18.14
N ALA A 49 10.07 -12.77 18.54
CA ALA A 49 9.13 -11.69 18.85
C ALA A 49 8.27 -11.25 17.65
N PHE A 50 8.71 -11.55 16.43
CA PHE A 50 8.09 -11.08 15.19
C PHE A 50 7.34 -12.18 14.43
N PHE A 51 7.21 -13.39 14.99
CA PHE A 51 6.48 -14.49 14.34
C PHE A 51 5.02 -14.12 14.05
N GLU A 52 4.32 -13.51 15.02
CA GLU A 52 2.90 -13.14 14.86
C GLU A 52 2.68 -12.12 13.73
N GLY A 53 3.55 -11.11 13.58
CA GLY A 53 3.48 -10.17 12.44
C GLY A 53 3.71 -10.87 11.09
N THR A 54 4.59 -11.88 11.05
CA THR A 54 4.77 -12.75 9.86
C THR A 54 3.53 -13.61 9.61
N TYR A 55 2.89 -14.11 10.66
CA TYR A 55 1.65 -14.89 10.58
C TYR A 55 0.52 -14.07 9.97
N TRP A 56 0.32 -12.82 10.42
CA TRP A 56 -0.65 -11.89 9.83
C TRP A 56 -0.39 -11.64 8.34
N ALA A 57 0.88 -11.43 7.95
CA ALA A 57 1.25 -11.20 6.56
C ALA A 57 1.01 -12.44 5.68
N THR A 58 1.28 -13.63 6.23
CA THR A 58 1.01 -14.90 5.56
C THR A 58 -0.48 -15.12 5.37
N HIS A 59 -1.27 -14.80 6.39
CA HIS A 59 -2.74 -14.89 6.35
C HIS A 59 -3.34 -14.01 5.25
N ASP A 60 -2.89 -12.76 5.14
CA ASP A 60 -3.29 -11.83 4.09
C ASP A 60 -3.16 -12.45 2.68
N HIS A 61 -1.96 -12.95 2.37
CA HIS A 61 -1.67 -13.58 1.09
C HIS A 61 -2.38 -14.91 0.91
N ASP A 62 -2.58 -15.68 1.98
CA ASP A 62 -3.40 -16.90 1.96
C ASP A 62 -4.83 -16.61 1.51
N VAL A 63 -5.49 -15.61 2.10
CA VAL A 63 -6.86 -15.21 1.74
C VAL A 63 -6.93 -14.74 0.30
N SER A 64 -5.95 -13.94 -0.16
CA SER A 64 -5.87 -13.51 -1.55
C SER A 64 -5.74 -14.70 -2.53
N MET A 65 -4.96 -15.72 -2.15
CA MET A 65 -4.75 -16.93 -2.96
C MET A 65 -5.98 -17.85 -2.96
N ARG A 66 -6.65 -18.04 -1.81
CA ARG A 66 -7.96 -18.71 -1.74
C ARG A 66 -8.95 -18.05 -2.70
N HIS A 67 -8.96 -16.72 -2.70
CA HIS A 67 -9.88 -15.95 -3.53
C HIS A 67 -9.56 -16.14 -5.01
N ALA A 68 -8.28 -16.05 -5.39
CA ALA A 68 -7.84 -16.31 -6.76
C ALA A 68 -8.23 -17.70 -7.26
N VAL A 69 -8.02 -18.73 -6.45
CA VAL A 69 -8.40 -20.11 -6.78
C VAL A 69 -9.91 -20.24 -6.98
N GLN A 70 -10.70 -19.71 -6.05
CA GLN A 70 -12.15 -19.87 -6.06
C GLN A 70 -12.78 -19.09 -7.22
N VAL A 71 -12.33 -17.87 -7.46
CA VAL A 71 -12.75 -17.05 -8.60
C VAL A 71 -12.34 -17.69 -9.93
N ALA A 72 -11.14 -18.29 -10.03
CA ALA A 72 -10.74 -19.00 -11.24
C ALA A 72 -11.68 -20.17 -11.57
N ARG A 73 -12.17 -20.90 -10.55
CA ARG A 73 -13.16 -21.97 -10.74
C ARG A 73 -14.51 -21.42 -11.22
N TYR A 74 -14.97 -20.31 -10.65
CA TYR A 74 -16.18 -19.61 -11.10
C TYR A 74 -16.06 -19.15 -12.56
N VAL A 75 -14.99 -18.44 -12.93
CA VAL A 75 -14.76 -17.96 -14.29
C VAL A 75 -14.65 -19.11 -15.29
N GLU A 76 -14.00 -20.20 -14.91
CA GLU A 76 -13.92 -21.39 -15.74
C GLU A 76 -15.31 -22.02 -15.99
N CYS A 77 -16.16 -22.09 -14.96
CA CYS A 77 -17.55 -22.49 -15.12
C CYS A 77 -18.30 -21.58 -16.11
N MET A 78 -18.19 -20.26 -15.94
CA MET A 78 -18.79 -19.27 -16.84
C MET A 78 -18.30 -19.40 -18.28
N SER A 79 -17.03 -19.77 -18.47
CA SER A 79 -16.43 -19.91 -19.80
C SER A 79 -16.72 -21.24 -20.52
N THR A 80 -17.13 -22.28 -19.80
CA THR A 80 -17.25 -23.65 -20.35
C THR A 80 -18.68 -24.21 -20.36
N GLY A 81 -19.63 -23.56 -19.69
CA GLY A 81 -21.05 -23.94 -19.74
C GLY A 81 -21.73 -23.65 -21.09
N ASP A 82 -22.94 -24.18 -21.31
CA ASP A 82 -23.71 -24.01 -22.56
C ASP A 82 -24.02 -22.53 -22.84
N ASP A 83 -23.45 -21.99 -23.91
CA ASP A 83 -23.63 -20.59 -24.35
C ASP A 83 -25.07 -20.26 -24.80
N LYS A 84 -25.98 -21.25 -24.81
CA LYS A 84 -27.41 -21.04 -25.05
C LYS A 84 -28.20 -20.70 -23.79
N VAL A 85 -27.61 -20.86 -22.60
CA VAL A 85 -28.21 -20.45 -21.33
C VAL A 85 -28.03 -18.94 -21.17
N ASP A 86 -29.04 -18.27 -20.61
CA ASP A 86 -28.94 -16.84 -20.30
C ASP A 86 -27.78 -16.55 -19.34
N TYR A 87 -27.17 -15.36 -19.45
CA TYR A 87 -25.99 -15.01 -18.65
C TYR A 87 -26.29 -15.08 -17.15
N ASP A 88 -27.44 -14.57 -16.71
CA ASP A 88 -27.78 -14.48 -15.29
C ASP A 88 -28.07 -15.88 -14.74
N ASP A 89 -28.83 -16.71 -15.47
CA ASP A 89 -29.06 -18.11 -15.11
C ASP A 89 -27.74 -18.91 -15.04
N LYS A 90 -26.80 -18.64 -15.95
CA LYS A 90 -25.46 -19.27 -15.95
C LYS A 90 -24.63 -18.79 -14.76
N LYS A 91 -24.67 -17.50 -14.44
CA LYS A 91 -24.01 -16.89 -13.27
C LYS A 91 -24.50 -17.55 -12.00
N GLU A 92 -25.81 -17.59 -11.78
CA GLU A 92 -26.43 -18.25 -10.62
C GLU A 92 -25.96 -19.70 -10.45
N ALA A 93 -26.04 -20.50 -11.53
CA ALA A 93 -25.61 -21.91 -11.48
C ALA A 93 -24.10 -22.07 -11.21
N CYS A 94 -23.27 -21.16 -11.71
CA CYS A 94 -21.82 -21.20 -11.50
C CYS A 94 -21.42 -20.73 -10.11
N VAL A 95 -22.13 -19.75 -9.53
CA VAL A 95 -21.92 -19.29 -8.16
C VAL A 95 -22.39 -20.34 -7.15
N GLU A 96 -23.52 -21.01 -7.40
CA GLU A 96 -23.98 -22.12 -6.55
C GLU A 96 -22.92 -23.23 -6.43
N GLN A 97 -22.23 -23.54 -7.53
CA GLN A 97 -21.15 -24.53 -7.56
C GLN A 97 -19.82 -23.99 -7.02
N ASN A 98 -19.56 -22.71 -7.23
CA ASN A 98 -18.30 -22.05 -6.89
C ASN A 98 -18.62 -20.71 -6.20
N PRO A 99 -18.99 -20.73 -4.91
CA PRO A 99 -19.36 -19.50 -4.21
C PRO A 99 -18.23 -18.48 -4.22
N VAL A 100 -18.55 -17.24 -4.60
CA VAL A 100 -17.66 -16.08 -4.66
C VAL A 100 -18.44 -14.84 -4.22
N TYR A 101 -17.74 -13.82 -3.73
CA TYR A 101 -18.33 -12.51 -3.46
C TYR A 101 -17.94 -11.51 -4.55
N PHE A 102 -18.81 -10.54 -4.81
CA PHE A 102 -18.70 -9.59 -5.92
C PHE A 102 -18.32 -8.16 -5.49
N GLY A 103 -17.83 -7.96 -4.26
CA GLY A 103 -17.27 -6.69 -3.79
C GLY A 103 -15.76 -6.51 -4.05
N GLN A 104 -15.21 -5.41 -3.55
CA GLN A 104 -13.80 -5.00 -3.71
C GLN A 104 -13.12 -4.93 -2.33
N MET A 105 -12.49 -3.81 -1.97
CA MET A 105 -11.71 -3.67 -0.73
C MET A 105 -12.56 -3.88 0.53
N ASP A 106 -13.81 -3.45 0.50
CA ASP A 106 -14.78 -3.65 1.58
C ASP A 106 -15.00 -5.15 1.89
N ASP A 107 -15.17 -5.99 0.87
CA ASP A 107 -15.28 -7.43 1.04
C ASP A 107 -13.94 -8.15 1.19
N HIS A 108 -12.86 -7.66 0.57
CA HIS A 108 -11.52 -8.21 0.79
C HIS A 108 -11.11 -8.09 2.26
N LEU A 109 -11.45 -6.96 2.91
CA LEU A 109 -11.22 -6.78 4.34
C LEU A 109 -12.07 -7.72 5.18
N GLU A 110 -13.38 -7.85 4.87
CA GLU A 110 -14.26 -8.78 5.58
C GLU A 110 -13.79 -10.23 5.44
N ALA A 111 -13.38 -10.63 4.23
CA ALA A 111 -12.84 -11.96 3.95
C ALA A 111 -11.58 -12.25 4.77
N LYS A 112 -10.66 -11.28 4.86
CA LYS A 112 -9.46 -11.38 5.71
C LYS A 112 -9.83 -11.60 7.17
N GLN A 113 -10.71 -10.77 7.72
CA GLN A 113 -11.08 -10.81 9.13
C GLN A 113 -11.87 -12.08 9.48
N LEU A 114 -12.81 -12.51 8.63
CA LEU A 114 -13.58 -13.73 8.86
C LEU A 114 -12.73 -15.00 8.72
N ALA A 115 -11.82 -15.06 7.74
CA ALA A 115 -10.91 -16.18 7.60
C ALA A 115 -9.94 -16.29 8.78
N ALA A 116 -9.49 -15.16 9.34
CA ALA A 116 -8.59 -15.15 10.49
C ALA A 116 -9.19 -15.87 11.69
N GLU A 117 -10.46 -15.65 12.01
CA GLU A 117 -11.15 -16.31 13.13
C GLU A 117 -11.17 -17.84 12.97
N VAL A 118 -11.41 -18.31 11.74
CA VAL A 118 -11.41 -19.75 11.41
C VAL A 118 -10.00 -20.33 11.50
N ASP A 119 -9.00 -19.63 10.98
CA ASP A 119 -7.61 -20.10 10.94
C ASP A 119 -6.95 -20.06 12.33
N ASP A 120 -7.22 -19.02 13.12
CA ASP A 120 -6.82 -18.93 14.52
C ASP A 120 -7.45 -20.04 15.35
N CYS A 121 -8.73 -20.35 15.10
CA CYS A 121 -9.37 -21.53 15.68
C CYS A 121 -8.64 -22.81 15.25
N ARG A 122 -8.34 -23.02 13.96
CA ARG A 122 -7.63 -24.22 13.46
C ARG A 122 -6.29 -24.40 14.16
N ASN A 123 -5.55 -23.31 14.34
CA ASN A 123 -4.20 -23.27 14.91
C ASN A 123 -4.17 -23.30 16.45
N GLY A 124 -5.33 -23.13 17.10
CA GLY A 124 -5.46 -23.22 18.56
C GLY A 124 -5.01 -21.97 19.28
N LEU A 125 -5.06 -20.84 18.58
CA LEU A 125 -4.81 -19.51 19.14
C LEU A 125 -6.03 -18.99 19.90
N THR A 126 -7.21 -19.58 19.68
CA THR A 126 -8.49 -19.20 20.26
C THR A 126 -9.25 -20.39 20.85
N PHE A 127 -10.31 -20.07 21.59
CA PHE A 127 -11.29 -21.04 22.13
C PHE A 127 -10.68 -22.14 23.02
N VAL A 128 -9.59 -21.80 23.73
CA VAL A 128 -9.08 -22.57 24.87
C VAL A 128 -9.88 -22.15 26.11
N GLY A 129 -10.57 -23.08 26.76
CA GLY A 129 -11.45 -22.77 27.89
C GLY A 129 -10.71 -22.12 29.07
N ASP A 130 -11.44 -21.37 29.91
CA ASP A 130 -10.91 -20.75 31.14
C ASP A 130 -10.38 -21.78 32.17
N ASP A 131 -10.75 -23.05 32.01
CA ASP A 131 -10.25 -24.20 32.76
C ASP A 131 -9.06 -24.92 32.08
N GLY A 132 -8.60 -24.38 30.94
CA GLY A 132 -7.55 -24.93 30.09
C GLY A 132 -8.00 -26.09 29.19
N GLN A 133 -9.31 -26.40 29.09
CA GLN A 133 -9.79 -27.46 28.21
C GLN A 133 -10.09 -26.94 26.80
N ASP A 134 -9.54 -27.64 25.80
CA ASP A 134 -9.80 -27.39 24.38
C ASP A 134 -11.05 -28.17 23.93
N ASP A 135 -12.20 -27.50 23.94
CA ASP A 135 -13.48 -28.06 23.53
C ASP A 135 -13.58 -28.27 22.00
N TYR A 136 -12.60 -27.81 21.22
CA TYR A 136 -12.56 -27.96 19.77
C TYR A 136 -11.86 -29.25 19.33
N GLY A 137 -11.29 -30.00 20.28
CA GLY A 137 -10.58 -31.24 20.01
C GLY A 137 -9.16 -31.00 19.49
N PRO A 138 -8.36 -32.07 19.30
CA PRO A 138 -6.93 -31.93 19.02
C PRO A 138 -6.64 -31.11 17.77
N ILE A 139 -5.58 -30.28 17.81
CA ILE A 139 -5.06 -29.55 16.66
C ILE A 139 -4.78 -30.52 15.51
N ASN A 140 -5.09 -30.09 14.28
CA ASN A 140 -5.00 -30.90 13.06
C ASN A 140 -5.96 -32.10 12.98
N SER A 141 -6.97 -32.21 13.87
CA SER A 141 -8.01 -33.24 13.78
C SER A 141 -9.19 -32.83 12.88
N SER A 142 -9.90 -33.82 12.34
CA SER A 142 -11.13 -33.58 11.57
C SER A 142 -12.26 -33.00 12.41
N GLU A 143 -12.31 -33.32 13.70
CA GLU A 143 -13.29 -32.74 14.65
C GLU A 143 -13.09 -31.23 14.79
N ARG A 144 -11.85 -30.80 14.97
CA ARG A 144 -11.49 -29.38 15.06
C ARG A 144 -11.77 -28.63 13.77
N GLU A 145 -11.44 -29.22 12.63
CA GLU A 145 -11.75 -28.63 11.33
C GLU A 145 -13.26 -28.39 11.15
N GLU A 146 -14.10 -29.36 11.54
CA GLU A 146 -15.56 -29.22 11.48
C GLU A 146 -16.07 -28.10 12.40
N LYS A 147 -15.59 -28.05 13.64
CA LYS A 147 -16.00 -27.01 14.61
C LYS A 147 -15.51 -25.62 14.22
N CYS A 148 -14.24 -25.48 13.81
CA CYS A 148 -13.68 -24.19 13.42
C CYS A 148 -14.32 -23.63 12.14
N THR A 149 -14.67 -24.48 11.17
CA THR A 149 -15.34 -24.00 9.96
C THR A 149 -16.77 -23.53 10.21
N ALA A 150 -17.45 -24.06 11.23
CA ALA A 150 -18.78 -23.60 11.63
C ALA A 150 -18.77 -22.16 12.20
N ILE A 151 -17.67 -21.73 12.80
CA ILE A 151 -17.50 -20.36 13.35
C ILE A 151 -17.75 -19.29 12.29
N ALA A 152 -17.38 -19.56 11.03
CA ALA A 152 -17.59 -18.61 9.94
C ALA A 152 -19.08 -18.21 9.79
N ASP A 153 -20.00 -19.17 9.95
CA ASP A 153 -21.44 -18.89 9.88
C ASP A 153 -21.91 -18.07 11.09
N ASP A 154 -21.45 -18.46 12.29
CA ASP A 154 -21.84 -17.81 13.54
C ASP A 154 -21.36 -16.35 13.60
N ILE A 155 -20.12 -16.08 13.18
CA ILE A 155 -19.57 -14.72 13.13
C ILE A 155 -20.25 -13.89 12.03
N ALA A 156 -20.50 -14.47 10.85
CA ALA A 156 -21.22 -13.78 9.79
C ALA A 156 -22.63 -13.35 10.24
N ALA A 157 -23.33 -14.22 10.98
CA ALA A 157 -24.62 -13.91 11.58
C ALA A 157 -24.51 -12.85 12.69
N ALA A 158 -23.52 -12.96 13.58
CA ALA A 158 -23.31 -11.99 14.66
C ALA A 158 -23.01 -10.57 14.13
N ARG A 159 -22.22 -10.48 13.05
CA ARG A 159 -21.93 -9.22 12.35
C ARG A 159 -23.07 -8.74 11.45
N SER A 160 -24.18 -9.49 11.37
CA SER A 160 -25.36 -9.18 10.54
C SER A 160 -24.98 -8.88 9.08
N LEU A 161 -24.08 -9.69 8.50
CA LEU A 161 -23.57 -9.46 7.15
C LEU A 161 -24.63 -9.58 6.05
N ASP A 162 -25.75 -10.24 6.34
CA ASP A 162 -26.92 -10.46 5.48
C ASP A 162 -27.98 -9.36 5.59
N ALA A 163 -27.88 -8.45 6.58
CA ALA A 163 -28.88 -7.41 6.84
C ALA A 163 -28.84 -6.22 5.85
N TRP A 164 -27.93 -6.24 4.88
CA TRP A 164 -27.68 -5.11 3.98
C TRP A 164 -28.62 -5.21 2.76
N GLU A 165 -29.62 -4.32 2.68
CA GLU A 165 -30.75 -4.39 1.70
C GLU A 165 -30.34 -4.46 0.21
N ASP A 166 -29.16 -3.95 -0.16
CA ASP A 166 -28.64 -3.91 -1.54
C ASP A 166 -27.39 -4.79 -1.73
N SER A 167 -27.18 -5.74 -0.81
CA SER A 167 -26.07 -6.69 -0.93
C SER A 167 -26.37 -7.73 -2.01
N ASP A 168 -25.38 -7.93 -2.89
CA ASP A 168 -25.28 -9.12 -3.74
C ASP A 168 -25.71 -10.36 -2.94
N PRO A 169 -26.74 -11.11 -3.39
CA PRO A 169 -27.29 -12.24 -2.64
C PRO A 169 -26.25 -13.35 -2.40
N HIS A 170 -25.15 -13.34 -3.15
CA HIS A 170 -24.06 -14.29 -3.02
C HIS A 170 -22.95 -13.84 -2.09
N ARG A 171 -22.96 -12.59 -1.63
CA ARG A 171 -21.89 -11.97 -0.85
C ARG A 171 -21.54 -12.79 0.40
N VAL A 172 -22.51 -13.02 1.28
CA VAL A 172 -22.28 -13.72 2.55
C VAL A 172 -21.85 -15.16 2.29
N THR A 173 -22.52 -15.84 1.35
CA THR A 173 -22.17 -17.21 0.95
C THR A 173 -20.73 -17.29 0.43
N GLY A 174 -20.30 -16.34 -0.40
CA GLY A 174 -18.94 -16.24 -0.92
C GLY A 174 -17.89 -15.97 0.17
N LEU A 175 -18.16 -15.02 1.07
CA LEU A 175 -17.27 -14.69 2.20
C LEU A 175 -17.10 -15.88 3.15
N VAL A 176 -18.21 -16.48 3.57
CA VAL A 176 -18.23 -17.65 4.46
C VAL A 176 -17.55 -18.85 3.80
N HIS A 177 -17.83 -19.11 2.52
CA HIS A 177 -17.17 -20.19 1.78
C HIS A 177 -15.65 -20.00 1.75
N LEU A 178 -15.19 -18.78 1.47
CA LEU A 178 -13.76 -18.47 1.45
C LEU A 178 -13.09 -18.69 2.81
N ALA A 179 -13.73 -18.24 3.89
CA ALA A 179 -13.23 -18.44 5.26
C ALA A 179 -13.12 -19.93 5.61
N LYS A 180 -14.09 -20.74 5.16
CA LYS A 180 -14.10 -22.20 5.36
C LYS A 180 -13.08 -22.96 4.50
N MET A 181 -12.60 -22.39 3.39
CA MET A 181 -11.58 -23.05 2.58
C MET A 181 -10.34 -23.38 3.42
N LYS A 182 -9.62 -24.44 3.04
CA LYS A 182 -8.31 -24.73 3.63
C LYS A 182 -7.31 -23.67 3.19
N GLN A 183 -6.39 -23.31 4.08
CA GLN A 183 -5.23 -22.47 3.78
C GLN A 183 -4.49 -22.98 2.52
N GLN A 184 -4.24 -22.09 1.57
CA GLN A 184 -3.36 -22.25 0.42
C GLN A 184 -1.91 -21.89 0.77
N ILE A 185 -1.69 -21.00 1.73
CA ILE A 185 -0.37 -20.63 2.25
C ILE A 185 -0.42 -20.78 3.77
N VAL A 186 0.58 -21.46 4.35
CA VAL A 186 0.69 -21.62 5.81
C VAL A 186 2.07 -21.17 6.28
N LEU A 187 2.11 -20.55 7.46
CA LEU A 187 3.36 -20.27 8.16
C LEU A 187 3.64 -21.41 9.14
N CYS A 188 4.88 -21.83 9.18
CA CYS A 188 5.39 -22.89 10.02
C CYS A 188 6.54 -22.36 10.86
N HIS A 189 6.61 -22.76 12.13
CA HIS A 189 7.83 -22.58 12.89
C HIS A 189 8.96 -23.45 12.34
N SER A 190 10.18 -23.13 12.75
CA SER A 190 11.35 -23.97 12.53
C SER A 190 12.22 -23.98 13.78
N PRO A 191 12.34 -25.11 14.51
CA PRO A 191 11.69 -26.38 14.25
C PRO A 191 10.16 -26.31 14.31
N VAL A 192 9.48 -27.16 13.54
CA VAL A 192 8.01 -27.18 13.42
C VAL A 192 7.39 -27.56 14.76
N GLU A 193 6.49 -26.72 15.24
CA GLU A 193 5.83 -26.89 16.53
C GLU A 193 4.69 -27.93 16.46
N ALA A 194 4.28 -28.41 17.64
CA ALA A 194 3.14 -29.32 17.75
C ALA A 194 1.86 -28.71 17.16
N ASN A 195 1.67 -27.41 17.38
CA ASN A 195 0.45 -26.67 17.04
C ASN A 195 0.45 -26.09 15.62
N ASP A 196 1.58 -26.17 14.90
CA ASP A 196 1.67 -25.68 13.53
C ASP A 196 0.64 -26.35 12.60
N PRO A 197 0.22 -25.70 11.50
CA PRO A 197 -0.66 -26.29 10.50
C PRO A 197 -0.18 -27.67 10.02
N ALA A 198 -1.11 -28.60 9.76
CA ALA A 198 -0.81 -29.97 9.34
C ALA A 198 0.19 -30.06 8.16
N ALA A 199 0.15 -29.08 7.26
CA ALA A 199 1.01 -29.00 6.08
C ALA A 199 2.50 -28.77 6.40
N CYS A 200 2.84 -28.27 7.59
CA CYS A 200 4.22 -27.98 7.99
C CYS A 200 5.07 -29.25 8.15
N ALA A 201 4.55 -30.26 8.86
CA ALA A 201 5.22 -31.54 9.07
C ALA A 201 4.24 -32.66 9.48
N PRO A 202 4.56 -33.93 9.21
CA PRO A 202 3.84 -35.05 9.80
C PRO A 202 4.07 -35.11 11.33
N PRO A 203 3.18 -35.75 12.12
CA PRO A 203 3.25 -35.75 13.58
C PRO A 203 4.57 -36.26 14.19
N ASP A 204 5.26 -37.17 13.52
CA ASP A 204 6.55 -37.74 13.94
C ASP A 204 7.74 -36.79 13.71
N GLN A 205 7.51 -35.65 13.06
CA GLN A 205 8.52 -34.63 12.74
C GLN A 205 8.17 -33.27 13.36
N ARG A 206 7.42 -33.26 14.47
CA ARG A 206 7.05 -32.04 15.22
C ARG A 206 7.71 -32.04 16.58
N LEU A 207 7.85 -30.85 17.16
CA LEU A 207 8.21 -30.71 18.57
C LEU A 207 7.14 -31.35 19.47
N PRO A 208 7.52 -31.84 20.66
CA PRO A 208 6.56 -32.27 21.66
C PRO A 208 5.59 -31.15 22.04
N ALA A 209 4.36 -31.51 22.41
CA ALA A 209 3.38 -30.53 22.88
C ALA A 209 3.93 -29.74 24.08
N GLY A 210 3.80 -28.40 24.00
CA GLY A 210 4.29 -27.47 25.02
C GLY A 210 5.76 -27.06 24.90
N MET A 211 6.50 -27.57 23.90
CA MET A 211 7.84 -27.09 23.55
C MET A 211 7.76 -26.19 22.31
N THR A 212 8.35 -25.01 22.39
CA THR A 212 8.33 -24.00 21.32
C THR A 212 9.66 -23.92 20.56
N MET A 213 9.64 -23.20 19.44
CA MET A 213 10.85 -22.81 18.72
C MET A 213 11.76 -21.93 19.59
N GLU A 214 11.21 -21.08 20.45
CA GLU A 214 11.96 -20.26 21.40
C GLU A 214 12.68 -21.12 22.46
N ASP A 215 12.03 -22.17 22.99
CA ASP A 215 12.67 -23.15 23.89
C ASP A 215 13.88 -23.82 23.21
N CYS A 216 13.75 -24.11 21.91
CA CYS A 216 14.85 -24.66 21.12
C CYS A 216 16.00 -23.67 20.96
N GLN A 217 15.73 -22.39 20.67
CA GLN A 217 16.75 -21.33 20.60
C GLN A 217 17.49 -21.20 21.95
N ALA A 218 16.76 -21.09 23.06
CA ALA A 218 17.33 -21.03 24.40
C ALA A 218 18.18 -22.28 24.73
N GLY A 219 17.71 -23.47 24.33
CA GLY A 219 18.45 -24.72 24.48
C GLY A 219 19.75 -24.75 23.69
N TYR A 220 19.76 -24.20 22.46
CA TYR A 220 20.97 -24.08 21.64
C TYR A 220 22.00 -23.14 22.27
N GLU A 221 21.56 -22.00 22.80
CA GLU A 221 22.43 -21.02 23.48
C GLU A 221 23.02 -21.56 24.79
N ALA A 222 22.19 -22.26 25.57
CA ALA A 222 22.61 -22.88 26.83
C ALA A 222 23.48 -24.13 26.62
N GLY A 223 23.49 -24.71 25.41
CA GLY A 223 24.19 -25.96 25.11
C GLY A 223 23.53 -27.20 25.75
N ASP A 224 22.23 -27.15 26.00
CA ASP A 224 21.47 -28.26 26.60
C ASP A 224 21.30 -29.41 25.60
N ARG A 225 21.98 -30.53 25.85
CA ARG A 225 22.05 -31.65 24.90
C ARG A 225 20.71 -32.34 24.70
N ASP A 226 19.85 -32.39 25.72
CA ASP A 226 18.58 -33.10 25.65
C ASP A 226 17.54 -32.28 24.88
N VAL A 227 17.50 -30.96 25.12
CA VAL A 227 16.68 -30.02 24.34
C VAL A 227 17.14 -30.03 22.88
N ILE A 228 18.45 -29.89 22.64
CA ILE A 228 19.03 -29.91 21.28
C ILE A 228 18.68 -31.20 20.53
N GLN A 229 18.73 -32.36 21.19
CA GLN A 229 18.39 -33.63 20.55
C GLN A 229 16.90 -33.69 20.18
N THR A 230 16.03 -33.17 21.05
CA THR A 230 14.59 -33.08 20.80
C THR A 230 14.30 -32.14 19.63
N CYS A 231 14.88 -30.95 19.63
CA CYS A 231 14.71 -29.95 18.56
C CYS A 231 15.18 -30.45 17.19
N ARG A 232 16.28 -31.21 17.14
CA ARG A 232 16.80 -31.80 15.90
C ARG A 232 15.98 -32.96 15.35
N ALA A 233 15.08 -33.54 16.15
CA ALA A 233 14.18 -34.60 15.69
C ALA A 233 12.96 -34.04 14.94
N ALA A 234 12.57 -32.80 15.24
CA ALA A 234 11.53 -32.10 14.50
C ALA A 234 12.05 -31.63 13.12
N ARG A 235 11.13 -31.40 12.18
CA ARG A 235 11.44 -30.78 10.89
C ARG A 235 11.85 -29.34 11.14
N TYR A 236 12.92 -28.90 10.47
CA TYR A 236 13.39 -27.52 10.57
C TYR A 236 13.94 -27.07 9.22
N ALA A 237 13.80 -25.77 8.95
CA ALA A 237 14.35 -25.05 7.82
C ALA A 237 15.44 -24.10 8.32
N ARG A 238 16.60 -24.18 7.67
CA ARG A 238 17.73 -23.28 7.91
C ARG A 238 17.78 -22.20 6.84
N ILE A 239 18.35 -21.06 7.19
CA ILE A 239 18.62 -19.98 6.24
C ILE A 239 19.42 -20.54 5.05
N GLY A 240 18.91 -20.33 3.84
CA GLY A 240 19.50 -20.82 2.58
C GLY A 240 19.12 -22.26 2.19
N ASP A 241 18.23 -22.93 2.92
CA ASP A 241 17.73 -24.26 2.56
C ASP A 241 16.68 -24.20 1.44
N LEU A 242 17.12 -24.40 0.19
CA LEU A 242 16.30 -24.31 -1.03
C LEU A 242 15.15 -25.33 -1.12
N ARG A 243 14.98 -26.21 -0.13
CA ARG A 243 13.85 -27.16 -0.09
C ARG A 243 12.58 -26.51 0.47
N TYR A 244 12.70 -25.36 1.09
CA TYR A 244 11.63 -24.69 1.81
C TYR A 244 11.51 -23.23 1.35
N HIS A 245 10.28 -22.71 1.34
CA HIS A 245 10.07 -21.27 1.35
C HIS A 245 10.39 -20.75 2.76
N ALA A 246 11.14 -19.67 2.87
CA ALA A 246 11.73 -19.21 4.12
C ALA A 246 11.40 -17.75 4.41
N VAL A 247 11.10 -17.46 5.68
CA VAL A 247 11.09 -16.12 6.26
C VAL A 247 12.20 -16.05 7.30
N ASN A 248 13.23 -15.26 6.99
CA ASN A 248 14.42 -15.05 7.80
C ASN A 248 14.31 -13.69 8.49
N VAL A 249 14.32 -13.65 9.82
CA VAL A 249 14.24 -12.41 10.60
C VAL A 249 15.50 -12.24 11.43
N PHE A 250 16.46 -11.47 10.91
CA PHE A 250 17.77 -11.27 11.48
C PHE A 250 17.73 -10.27 12.64
N GLU A 251 18.24 -10.68 13.80
CA GLU A 251 18.39 -9.82 14.98
C GLU A 251 19.65 -8.97 14.93
N GLU A 252 20.71 -9.47 14.30
CA GLU A 252 22.00 -8.81 14.34
C GLU A 252 21.93 -7.42 13.70
N PRO A 253 22.35 -6.36 14.43
CA PRO A 253 22.32 -5.02 13.89
C PRO A 253 23.32 -4.87 12.76
N GLN A 254 22.88 -4.28 11.65
CA GLN A 254 23.71 -3.98 10.50
C GLN A 254 23.55 -2.49 10.14
N SER A 255 24.63 -1.81 9.76
CA SER A 255 24.53 -0.43 9.27
C SER A 255 25.57 -0.17 8.18
N PRO A 256 25.16 0.20 6.95
CA PRO A 256 23.78 0.31 6.48
C PRO A 256 23.07 -1.06 6.41
N SER A 257 21.78 -1.09 6.73
CA SER A 257 20.91 -2.28 6.59
C SER A 257 19.79 -2.03 5.59
N PHE A 258 19.33 -3.11 4.98
CA PHE A 258 18.02 -3.18 4.35
C PHE A 258 16.95 -3.36 5.42
N TRP A 259 15.70 -3.02 5.12
CA TRP A 259 14.58 -3.33 6.01
C TRP A 259 14.05 -4.74 5.74
N GLY A 260 13.54 -4.96 4.52
CA GLY A 260 13.15 -6.25 3.96
C GLY A 260 13.80 -6.45 2.59
N ILE A 261 14.04 -7.71 2.22
CA ILE A 261 14.46 -8.14 0.88
C ILE A 261 13.91 -9.54 0.57
N TYR A 262 13.21 -9.71 -0.54
CA TYR A 262 13.02 -11.02 -1.15
C TYR A 262 14.24 -11.44 -1.99
N SER A 263 14.58 -12.72 -1.98
CA SER A 263 15.70 -13.29 -2.72
C SER A 263 15.37 -14.70 -3.16
N ASP A 264 14.30 -14.80 -3.92
CA ASP A 264 13.74 -16.08 -4.34
C ASP A 264 14.70 -16.83 -5.27
N ALA A 265 14.68 -18.15 -5.14
CA ALA A 265 15.36 -19.04 -6.06
C ALA A 265 14.44 -19.32 -7.24
N GLU A 266 14.80 -18.78 -8.40
CA GLU A 266 14.06 -18.89 -9.64
C GLU A 266 14.76 -19.84 -10.61
N ASP A 267 14.00 -20.70 -11.29
CA ASP A 267 14.51 -21.49 -12.41
C ASP A 267 14.69 -20.57 -13.64
N PRO A 268 15.91 -20.34 -14.13
CA PRO A 268 16.16 -19.42 -15.24
C PRO A 268 15.57 -19.90 -16.57
N LEU A 269 15.14 -21.16 -16.69
CA LEU A 269 14.51 -21.70 -17.90
C LEU A 269 13.01 -21.47 -17.94
N THR A 270 12.34 -21.58 -16.78
CA THR A 270 10.87 -21.54 -16.68
C THR A 270 10.37 -20.22 -16.07
N GLY A 271 11.21 -19.51 -15.33
CA GLY A 271 10.81 -18.38 -14.48
C GLY A 271 10.07 -18.81 -13.21
N GLU A 272 10.00 -20.12 -12.90
CA GLU A 272 9.31 -20.64 -11.72
C GLU A 272 10.15 -20.35 -10.46
N ALA A 273 9.58 -19.60 -9.50
CA ALA A 273 10.14 -19.48 -8.17
C ALA A 273 9.86 -20.77 -7.38
N PHE A 274 10.91 -21.52 -7.04
CA PHE A 274 10.79 -22.82 -6.37
C PHE A 274 11.17 -22.80 -4.89
N ALA A 275 11.83 -21.72 -4.43
CA ALA A 275 12.08 -21.48 -3.01
C ALA A 275 12.06 -19.98 -2.74
N ALA A 276 11.04 -19.52 -2.01
CA ALA A 276 10.94 -18.13 -1.63
C ALA A 276 11.88 -17.84 -0.46
N SER A 277 12.47 -16.65 -0.42
CA SER A 277 13.36 -16.24 0.67
C SER A 277 13.14 -14.79 1.03
N ILE A 278 12.35 -14.55 2.06
CA ILE A 278 12.16 -13.22 2.65
C ILE A 278 13.18 -13.01 3.75
N ASN A 279 13.83 -11.86 3.72
CA ASN A 279 14.89 -11.49 4.66
C ASN A 279 14.54 -10.15 5.28
N VAL A 280 14.30 -10.12 6.59
CA VAL A 280 13.96 -8.91 7.33
C VAL A 280 14.97 -8.69 8.45
N TRP A 281 15.40 -7.45 8.65
CA TRP A 281 16.28 -7.07 9.76
C TRP A 281 15.47 -6.41 10.88
N SER A 282 15.25 -7.14 11.97
CA SER A 282 14.33 -6.70 13.03
C SER A 282 14.80 -5.45 13.77
N HIS A 283 16.10 -5.19 13.82
CA HIS A 283 16.63 -3.96 14.42
C HIS A 283 16.12 -2.70 13.71
N VAL A 284 15.73 -2.79 12.44
CA VAL A 284 15.13 -1.67 11.69
C VAL A 284 13.71 -1.40 12.21
N ASN A 285 12.92 -2.44 12.48
CA ASN A 285 11.61 -2.29 13.15
C ASN A 285 11.74 -1.56 14.48
N ASP A 286 12.78 -1.87 15.27
CA ASP A 286 13.02 -1.23 16.56
C ASP A 286 13.38 0.25 16.39
N LEU A 287 14.24 0.59 15.43
CA LEU A 287 14.59 1.98 15.13
C LEU A 287 13.39 2.79 14.63
N PHE A 288 12.59 2.21 13.73
CA PHE A 288 11.37 2.83 13.20
C PHE A 288 10.37 3.09 14.33
N SER A 289 10.01 2.04 15.08
CA SER A 289 9.01 2.10 16.14
C SER A 289 9.45 3.02 17.28
N GLN A 290 10.71 2.98 17.69
CA GLN A 290 11.25 3.93 18.66
C GLN A 290 11.13 5.36 18.15
N GLY A 291 11.47 5.61 16.88
CA GLY A 291 11.34 6.92 16.25
C GLY A 291 9.89 7.43 16.22
N VAL A 292 8.91 6.56 16.02
CA VAL A 292 7.47 6.91 16.09
C VAL A 292 7.09 7.26 17.53
N ILE A 293 7.42 6.40 18.50
CA ILE A 293 7.04 6.60 19.90
C ILE A 293 7.73 7.82 20.51
N ASP A 294 8.99 8.10 20.20
CA ASP A 294 9.67 9.31 20.68
C ASP A 294 8.98 10.59 20.19
N ARG A 295 8.53 10.61 18.93
CA ARG A 295 7.77 11.75 18.38
C ARG A 295 6.43 11.91 19.08
N ILE A 296 5.71 10.81 19.33
CA ILE A 296 4.45 10.82 20.08
C ILE A 296 4.65 11.31 21.51
N ARG A 297 5.67 10.83 22.21
CA ARG A 297 6.01 11.28 23.57
C ARG A 297 6.36 12.75 23.61
N TYR A 298 7.03 13.26 22.58
CA TYR A 298 7.29 14.70 22.44
C TYR A 298 6.00 15.50 22.22
N ILE A 299 5.13 15.07 21.30
CA ILE A 299 3.82 15.69 21.04
C ILE A 299 2.95 15.73 22.30
N LYS A 300 2.97 14.66 23.10
CA LYS A 300 2.18 14.54 24.34
C LYS A 300 2.88 15.17 25.56
N GLY A 301 4.03 15.83 25.38
CA GLY A 301 4.75 16.55 26.43
C GLY A 301 5.51 15.69 27.44
N GLU A 302 5.71 14.41 27.16
CA GLU A 302 6.47 13.47 28.00
C GLU A 302 7.98 13.55 27.75
N LEU A 303 8.41 13.99 26.56
CA LEU A 303 9.79 14.38 26.29
C LEU A 303 9.90 15.91 26.23
N SER A 304 10.91 16.47 26.87
CA SER A 304 11.23 17.89 26.75
C SER A 304 11.93 18.20 25.42
N THR A 305 11.99 19.48 25.05
CA THR A 305 12.75 19.90 23.87
C THR A 305 14.24 19.62 24.03
N GLU A 306 14.75 19.70 25.26
CA GLU A 306 16.12 19.36 25.63
C GLU A 306 16.40 17.85 25.54
N ASP A 307 15.39 17.00 25.76
CA ASP A 307 15.53 15.54 25.57
C ASP A 307 15.62 15.18 24.08
N VAL A 308 15.04 16.00 23.21
CA VAL A 308 15.01 15.76 21.75
C VAL A 308 16.14 16.52 21.04
N THR A 309 16.68 17.61 21.61
CA THR A 309 17.69 18.50 20.99
C THR A 309 18.72 19.07 21.97
N GLU A 310 19.89 19.49 21.48
CA GLU A 310 20.88 20.27 22.27
C GLU A 310 20.88 21.79 21.93
N GLY A 311 19.80 22.39 21.37
CA GLY A 311 19.89 23.71 20.71
C GLY A 311 18.68 24.67 20.83
N THR A 312 18.96 25.98 20.80
CA THR A 312 18.08 27.10 21.19
C THR A 312 17.03 27.54 20.15
N TYR A 313 17.04 26.99 18.93
CA TYR A 313 16.19 27.41 17.80
C TYR A 313 14.81 26.72 17.73
N VAL A 314 14.46 25.90 18.72
CA VAL A 314 13.31 24.99 18.64
C VAL A 314 11.99 25.64 19.03
N LYS A 315 11.98 26.66 19.90
CA LYS A 315 10.73 27.33 20.31
C LYS A 315 9.99 27.99 19.15
N ASP A 316 10.71 28.67 18.26
CA ASP A 316 10.12 29.31 17.08
C ASP A 316 9.55 28.26 16.11
N TRP A 317 10.16 27.06 16.04
CA TRP A 317 9.63 25.94 15.25
C TRP A 317 8.44 25.26 15.93
N VAL A 318 8.46 25.06 17.25
CA VAL A 318 7.33 24.49 18.00
C VAL A 318 6.12 25.42 17.93
N GLU A 319 6.29 26.73 18.10
CA GLU A 319 5.21 27.71 17.94
C GLU A 319 4.69 27.74 16.49
N ALA A 320 5.56 27.57 15.48
CA ALA A 320 5.16 27.44 14.08
C ALA A 320 4.49 26.10 13.75
N ALA A 321 4.92 25.00 14.37
CA ALA A 321 4.37 23.65 14.22
C ALA A 321 3.03 23.52 14.97
N GLU A 322 2.89 24.17 16.13
CA GLU A 322 1.64 24.31 16.87
C GLU A 322 0.66 25.24 16.15
N ALA A 323 1.13 26.28 15.45
CA ALA A 323 0.31 27.04 14.52
C ALA A 323 -0.02 26.24 13.24
N ALA A 324 0.86 25.33 12.82
CA ALA A 324 0.65 24.37 11.74
C ALA A 324 -0.14 23.11 12.19
N ASN A 325 -0.59 23.02 13.46
CA ASN A 325 -1.58 22.04 13.92
C ASN A 325 -2.94 22.20 13.22
N GLU A 326 -3.06 23.13 12.28
CA GLU A 326 -3.89 22.95 11.09
C GLU A 326 -3.36 21.84 10.15
N ALA A 327 -2.99 20.70 10.74
CA ALA A 327 -2.75 19.39 10.15
C ALA A 327 -1.84 19.33 8.91
N GLY A 328 -0.72 20.05 8.93
CA GLY A 328 0.31 19.93 7.89
C GLY A 328 -0.19 20.27 6.48
N MET A 329 -1.31 20.99 6.40
CA MET A 329 -1.95 21.41 5.16
C MET A 329 -1.31 22.71 4.70
N GLY A 330 -0.97 22.78 3.42
CA GLY A 330 -0.36 23.94 2.79
C GLY A 330 -1.27 25.16 2.85
N GLU A 331 -0.74 26.31 2.43
CA GLU A 331 -1.53 27.54 2.39
C GLU A 331 -2.89 27.31 1.70
N ARG A 332 -3.97 27.57 2.43
CA ARG A 332 -5.33 27.58 1.88
C ARG A 332 -5.56 28.87 1.11
N PHE A 333 -6.41 28.82 0.09
CA PHE A 333 -6.65 29.96 -0.77
C PHE A 333 -8.13 30.21 -0.93
N THR A 334 -8.57 31.46 -0.84
CA THR A 334 -9.85 31.84 -1.44
C THR A 334 -9.77 31.73 -2.95
N ARG A 335 -10.92 31.62 -3.61
CA ARG A 335 -11.02 31.58 -5.07
C ARG A 335 -10.38 32.82 -5.70
N GLN A 336 -10.54 33.97 -5.06
CA GLN A 336 -9.90 35.21 -5.50
C GLN A 336 -8.37 35.15 -5.40
N GLN A 337 -7.82 34.59 -4.32
CA GLN A 337 -6.37 34.43 -4.16
C GLN A 337 -5.81 33.45 -5.20
N LEU A 338 -6.53 32.35 -5.47
CA LEU A 338 -6.17 31.39 -6.51
C LEU A 338 -6.17 32.06 -7.90
N ASP A 339 -7.24 32.75 -8.26
CA ASP A 339 -7.35 33.48 -9.54
C ASP A 339 -6.23 34.53 -9.66
N ALA A 340 -5.88 35.23 -8.58
CA ALA A 340 -4.77 36.19 -8.57
C ALA A 340 -3.40 35.53 -8.80
N ARG A 341 -3.15 34.37 -8.19
CA ARG A 341 -1.91 33.59 -8.42
C ARG A 341 -1.82 33.09 -9.86
N MET A 342 -2.93 32.60 -10.41
CA MET A 342 -3.01 32.16 -11.81
C MET A 342 -2.81 33.32 -12.78
N ALA A 343 -3.45 34.47 -12.54
CA ALA A 343 -3.26 35.68 -13.34
C ALA A 343 -1.79 36.15 -13.31
N GLY A 344 -1.16 36.17 -12.13
CA GLY A 344 0.25 36.48 -11.97
C GLY A 344 1.17 35.48 -12.68
N ALA A 345 0.81 34.19 -12.71
CA ALA A 345 1.60 33.16 -13.39
C ALA A 345 1.64 33.37 -14.91
N VAL A 346 0.56 33.85 -15.52
CA VAL A 346 0.47 34.19 -16.96
C VAL A 346 0.81 35.65 -17.26
N GLY A 347 1.12 36.45 -16.23
CA GLY A 347 1.57 37.84 -16.37
C GLY A 347 0.47 38.85 -16.71
N VAL A 348 -0.78 38.59 -16.32
CA VAL A 348 -1.93 39.49 -16.52
C VAL A 348 -2.59 39.85 -15.19
N ASP A 349 -3.46 40.87 -15.18
CA ASP A 349 -4.29 41.19 -14.01
C ASP A 349 -5.49 40.23 -13.89
N ILE A 350 -6.10 40.20 -12.71
CA ILE A 350 -7.18 39.23 -12.39
C ILE A 350 -8.43 39.41 -13.27
N ASP A 351 -8.76 40.64 -13.67
CA ASP A 351 -9.95 40.89 -14.49
C ASP A 351 -9.71 40.42 -15.92
N THR A 352 -8.53 40.72 -16.47
CA THR A 352 -8.09 40.19 -17.76
C THR A 352 -8.06 38.65 -17.76
N PHE A 353 -7.56 38.02 -16.69
CA PHE A 353 -7.56 36.56 -16.56
C PHE A 353 -8.97 35.97 -16.56
N LYS A 354 -9.90 36.57 -15.80
CA LYS A 354 -11.31 36.12 -15.77
C LYS A 354 -11.98 36.28 -17.13
N GLU A 355 -11.74 37.39 -17.84
CA GLU A 355 -12.23 37.58 -19.20
C GLU A 355 -11.68 36.54 -20.18
N MET A 356 -10.37 36.23 -20.09
CA MET A 356 -9.75 35.19 -20.92
C MET A 356 -10.37 33.83 -20.65
N ARG A 357 -10.60 33.47 -19.38
CA ARG A 357 -11.24 32.21 -18.99
C ARG A 357 -12.69 32.11 -19.45
N ALA A 358 -13.41 33.24 -19.51
CA ALA A 358 -14.79 33.28 -19.97
C ALA A 358 -14.92 33.22 -21.51
N LYS A 359 -13.88 33.62 -22.26
CA LYS A 359 -13.86 33.57 -23.73
C LYS A 359 -13.58 32.16 -24.22
N LYS A 360 -14.64 31.44 -24.57
CA LYS A 360 -14.51 30.15 -25.28
C LYS A 360 -14.02 30.36 -26.70
N ASN A 361 -12.91 29.72 -27.07
CA ASN A 361 -12.48 29.59 -28.46
C ASN A 361 -12.47 28.09 -28.81
N PRO A 362 -13.46 27.59 -29.57
CA PRO A 362 -13.61 26.15 -29.82
C PRO A 362 -12.40 25.50 -30.49
N GLU A 363 -11.70 26.20 -31.39
CA GLU A 363 -10.51 25.66 -32.06
C GLU A 363 -9.35 25.51 -31.08
N LEU A 364 -9.14 26.52 -30.23
CA LEU A 364 -8.11 26.48 -29.20
C LEU A 364 -8.43 25.42 -28.14
N GLU A 365 -9.69 25.31 -27.72
CA GLU A 365 -10.13 24.29 -26.76
C GLU A 365 -9.92 22.87 -27.29
N GLN A 366 -10.25 22.61 -28.56
CA GLN A 366 -9.96 21.31 -29.17
C GLN A 366 -8.46 21.02 -29.25
N ALA A 367 -7.64 22.01 -29.62
CA ALA A 367 -6.19 21.86 -29.65
C ALA A 367 -5.61 21.58 -28.25
N VAL A 368 -6.12 22.26 -27.23
CA VAL A 368 -5.75 22.06 -25.83
C VAL A 368 -6.18 20.67 -25.34
N LYS A 369 -7.41 20.24 -25.61
CA LYS A 369 -7.89 18.88 -25.27
C LYS A 369 -7.01 17.81 -25.94
N LYS A 370 -6.69 17.98 -27.22
CA LYS A 370 -5.79 17.07 -27.95
C LYS A 370 -4.41 16.99 -27.30
N LEU A 371 -3.80 18.14 -27.03
CA LEU A 371 -2.49 18.20 -26.41
C LEU A 371 -2.52 17.54 -25.03
N ARG A 372 -3.54 17.81 -24.20
CA ARG A 372 -3.73 17.13 -22.91
C ARG A 372 -3.77 15.61 -23.05
N SER A 373 -4.55 15.10 -23.99
CA SER A 373 -4.63 13.66 -24.25
C SER A 373 -3.26 13.08 -24.60
N GLU A 374 -2.50 13.72 -25.50
CA GLU A 374 -1.13 13.30 -25.86
C GLU A 374 -0.19 13.33 -24.64
N LEU A 375 -0.34 14.31 -23.74
CA LEU A 375 0.51 14.48 -22.56
C LEU A 375 0.20 13.52 -21.42
N SER A 376 -1.02 12.98 -21.35
CA SER A 376 -1.35 11.93 -20.38
C SER A 376 -0.48 10.67 -20.57
N GLY A 377 0.09 10.49 -21.77
CA GLY A 377 1.08 9.45 -22.08
C GLY A 377 2.54 9.83 -21.87
N VAL A 378 2.84 11.11 -21.60
CA VAL A 378 4.21 11.57 -21.39
C VAL A 378 4.57 11.36 -19.92
N ALA A 379 5.67 10.63 -19.71
CA ALA A 379 6.22 10.38 -18.39
C ALA A 379 7.74 10.47 -18.41
N ALA A 380 8.31 10.88 -17.29
CA ALA A 380 9.74 10.76 -17.05
C ALA A 380 10.07 9.29 -16.76
N MET A 381 11.05 8.73 -17.46
CA MET A 381 11.43 7.32 -17.32
C MET A 381 12.95 7.18 -17.23
N GLN A 382 13.40 6.27 -16.38
CA GLN A 382 14.82 5.99 -16.24
C GLN A 382 15.37 5.36 -17.52
N GLY A 383 16.55 5.84 -17.95
CA GLY A 383 17.18 5.41 -19.19
C GLY A 383 16.68 6.15 -20.44
N ALA A 384 15.71 7.07 -20.32
CA ALA A 384 15.29 7.91 -21.45
C ALA A 384 16.46 8.80 -21.94
N PRO A 385 16.72 8.87 -23.26
CA PRO A 385 17.81 9.67 -23.79
C PRO A 385 17.53 11.17 -23.62
N SER A 386 18.58 11.95 -23.30
CA SER A 386 18.48 13.41 -23.19
C SER A 386 19.21 14.09 -24.34
N HIS A 387 18.49 14.91 -25.11
CA HIS A 387 19.07 15.70 -26.20
C HIS A 387 20.12 16.72 -25.72
N ASN A 388 19.99 17.21 -24.48
CA ASN A 388 20.85 18.26 -23.94
C ASN A 388 21.99 17.73 -23.06
N ALA A 389 22.01 16.44 -22.71
CA ALA A 389 23.02 15.88 -21.80
C ALA A 389 24.45 16.12 -22.29
N ALA A 390 24.74 15.89 -23.57
CA ALA A 390 26.06 16.13 -24.14
C ALA A 390 26.48 17.61 -24.08
N ALA A 391 25.54 18.53 -24.32
CA ALA A 391 25.80 19.96 -24.25
C ALA A 391 26.07 20.42 -22.81
N TYR A 392 25.33 19.88 -21.83
CA TYR A 392 25.54 20.18 -20.41
C TYR A 392 26.86 19.60 -19.90
N ASP A 393 27.22 18.38 -20.29
CA ASP A 393 28.50 17.78 -19.90
C ASP A 393 29.68 18.53 -20.52
N ALA A 394 29.61 18.93 -21.79
CA ALA A 394 30.64 19.77 -22.41
C ALA A 394 30.86 21.10 -21.68
N ARG A 395 29.76 21.75 -21.23
CA ARG A 395 29.84 22.97 -20.40
C ARG A 395 30.46 22.72 -19.04
N ARG A 396 30.11 21.61 -18.38
CA ARG A 396 30.70 21.19 -17.10
C ARG A 396 32.20 20.97 -17.24
N GLN A 397 32.63 20.19 -18.23
CA GLN A 397 34.03 19.89 -18.51
C GLN A 397 34.87 21.15 -18.77
N ALA A 398 34.30 22.14 -19.46
CA ALA A 398 34.98 23.41 -19.73
C ALA A 398 35.25 24.25 -18.46
N LEU A 399 34.56 23.98 -17.36
CA LEU A 399 34.75 24.68 -16.08
C LEU A 399 35.71 23.96 -15.13
N ILE A 400 36.04 22.69 -15.38
CA ILE A 400 36.97 21.92 -14.56
C ILE A 400 38.40 22.47 -14.74
N GLY A 401 39.14 22.62 -13.64
CA GLY A 401 40.50 23.17 -13.60
C GLY A 401 40.55 24.70 -13.70
N THR A 402 39.42 25.39 -13.60
CA THR A 402 39.34 26.86 -13.69
C THR A 402 39.22 27.53 -12.31
N GLU A 403 39.42 28.84 -12.27
CA GLU A 403 39.16 29.65 -11.07
C GLU A 403 37.69 29.52 -10.59
N ALA A 404 36.75 29.30 -11.52
CA ALA A 404 35.36 29.08 -11.18
C ALA A 404 35.15 27.75 -10.41
N GLU A 405 35.85 26.68 -10.78
CA GLU A 405 35.81 25.43 -10.02
C GLU A 405 36.38 25.62 -8.61
N ALA A 406 37.52 26.32 -8.50
CA ALA A 406 38.14 26.62 -7.21
C ALA A 406 37.22 27.45 -6.30
N ALA A 407 36.45 28.39 -6.86
CA ALA A 407 35.47 29.19 -6.12
C ALA A 407 34.25 28.37 -5.67
N LEU A 408 33.89 27.31 -6.40
CA LEU A 408 32.78 26.41 -6.05
C LEU A 408 33.17 25.34 -5.01
N ALA A 409 34.45 24.99 -4.91
CA ALA A 409 34.99 24.05 -3.92
C ALA A 409 35.37 24.75 -2.60
N ASP A 410 34.46 25.58 -2.08
CA ASP A 410 34.65 26.37 -0.88
C ASP A 410 34.81 25.49 0.39
N PRO A 411 35.16 26.08 1.56
CA PRO A 411 35.30 25.32 2.80
C PRO A 411 34.04 24.53 3.20
N MET A 412 32.84 25.00 2.85
CA MET A 412 31.61 24.27 3.17
C MET A 412 31.47 23.01 2.30
N MET A 413 31.82 23.08 1.01
CA MET A 413 31.86 21.90 0.14
C MET A 413 32.96 20.92 0.53
N GLN A 414 34.12 21.41 1.00
CA GLN A 414 35.17 20.57 1.56
C GLN A 414 34.71 19.84 2.82
N GLN A 415 34.00 20.53 3.72
CA GLN A 415 33.40 19.93 4.91
C GLN A 415 32.32 18.89 4.54
N LEU A 416 31.46 19.20 3.57
CA LEU A 416 30.44 18.27 3.06
C LEU A 416 31.07 17.00 2.49
N ALA A 417 32.19 17.14 1.80
CA ALA A 417 32.97 16.01 1.27
C ALA A 417 33.79 15.28 2.34
N GLY A 418 33.94 15.83 3.54
CA GLY A 418 34.71 15.27 4.66
C GLY A 418 36.22 15.33 4.44
N ILE A 419 36.70 16.38 3.76
CA ILE A 419 38.11 16.56 3.38
C ILE A 419 38.73 17.87 3.90
N ASP A 420 38.02 18.59 4.76
CA ASP A 420 38.41 19.90 5.29
C ASP A 420 39.76 19.87 6.03
N GLU A 421 40.15 18.72 6.59
CA GLU A 421 41.45 18.52 7.24
C GLU A 421 42.59 18.08 6.28
N LEU A 422 42.27 17.70 5.03
CA LEU A 422 43.21 17.06 4.09
C LEU A 422 43.89 18.05 3.12
N GLY A 423 43.43 19.29 3.05
CA GLY A 423 43.89 20.32 2.12
C GLY A 423 43.46 20.08 0.67
N LEU A 424 43.33 21.17 -0.10
CA LEU A 424 42.94 21.11 -1.51
C LEU A 424 44.11 20.72 -2.43
N ASN A 425 43.95 19.62 -3.16
CA ASN A 425 44.80 19.13 -4.23
C ASN A 425 43.93 18.42 -5.29
N GLU A 426 44.51 17.97 -6.40
CA GLU A 426 43.72 17.35 -7.48
C GLU A 426 42.88 16.16 -7.03
N ALA A 427 43.40 15.32 -6.13
CA ALA A 427 42.67 14.16 -5.62
C ALA A 427 41.52 14.54 -4.69
N THR A 428 41.71 15.58 -3.86
CA THR A 428 40.64 16.06 -2.96
C THR A 428 39.60 16.91 -3.69
N MET A 429 40.01 17.65 -4.74
CA MET A 429 39.10 18.36 -5.65
C MET A 429 38.13 17.41 -6.37
N GLU A 430 38.56 16.19 -6.69
CA GLU A 430 37.68 15.18 -7.30
C GLU A 430 36.42 14.93 -6.46
N PHE A 431 36.56 14.92 -5.12
CA PHE A 431 35.48 14.63 -4.18
C PHE A 431 34.75 15.88 -3.67
N ALA A 432 35.40 17.05 -3.63
CA ALA A 432 34.81 18.28 -3.12
C ALA A 432 34.22 19.21 -4.17
N SER A 433 34.57 19.05 -5.45
CA SER A 433 34.06 19.91 -6.53
C SER A 433 32.62 19.55 -6.89
N PRO A 434 31.66 20.51 -6.87
CA PRO A 434 30.30 20.34 -7.40
C PRO A 434 30.26 20.10 -8.92
N LEU A 435 31.39 20.30 -9.62
CA LEU A 435 31.54 19.98 -11.04
C LEU A 435 32.04 18.56 -11.28
N ARG A 436 32.41 17.80 -10.24
CA ARG A 436 32.96 16.44 -10.30
C ARG A 436 32.10 15.46 -9.48
N MET A 437 32.67 14.65 -8.58
CA MET A 437 31.91 13.62 -7.84
C MET A 437 30.93 14.20 -6.80
N LEU A 438 31.09 15.46 -6.39
CA LEU A 438 30.10 16.16 -5.57
C LEU A 438 28.94 16.75 -6.40
N ASN A 439 28.94 16.56 -7.72
CA ASN A 439 27.84 17.03 -8.57
C ASN A 439 26.53 16.30 -8.21
N PRO A 440 25.48 17.03 -7.76
CA PRO A 440 24.23 16.42 -7.35
C PRO A 440 23.56 15.58 -8.43
N GLN A 441 23.68 15.98 -9.70
CA GLN A 441 23.09 15.24 -10.82
C GLN A 441 23.80 13.91 -11.07
N ILE A 442 25.14 13.87 -10.97
CA ILE A 442 25.92 12.63 -11.08
C ILE A 442 25.58 11.70 -9.91
N GLN A 443 25.54 12.23 -8.69
CA GLN A 443 25.17 11.44 -7.51
C GLN A 443 23.75 10.89 -7.62
N LYS A 444 22.78 11.70 -8.08
CA LYS A 444 21.41 11.26 -8.36
C LYS A 444 21.39 10.12 -9.37
N GLN A 445 22.10 10.25 -10.49
CA GLN A 445 22.17 9.21 -11.52
C GLN A 445 22.79 7.91 -11.00
N MET A 446 23.87 7.99 -10.21
CA MET A 446 24.47 6.80 -9.58
C MET A 446 23.50 6.13 -8.61
N ARG A 447 22.80 6.91 -7.76
CA ARG A 447 21.77 6.39 -6.85
C ARG A 447 20.65 5.71 -7.64
N GLN A 448 20.14 6.33 -8.70
CA GLN A 448 19.09 5.77 -9.54
C GLN A 448 19.52 4.49 -10.26
N GLN A 449 20.75 4.42 -10.77
CA GLN A 449 21.28 3.21 -11.38
C GLN A 449 21.42 2.07 -10.37
N MET A 450 21.91 2.37 -9.16
CA MET A 450 21.95 1.40 -8.07
C MET A 450 20.54 0.91 -7.72
N GLN A 451 19.57 1.83 -7.57
CA GLN A 451 18.18 1.50 -7.26
C GLN A 451 17.54 0.62 -8.34
N MET A 452 17.75 0.90 -9.63
CA MET A 452 17.27 0.01 -10.70
C MET A 452 17.93 -1.36 -10.69
N ALA A 453 19.24 -1.43 -10.45
CA ALA A 453 19.93 -2.71 -10.38
C ALA A 453 19.47 -3.56 -9.18
N LEU A 454 19.03 -2.89 -8.11
CA LEU A 454 18.41 -3.52 -6.95
C LEU A 454 16.98 -3.97 -7.27
N ALA A 455 16.16 -3.10 -7.86
CA ALA A 455 14.80 -3.41 -8.28
C ALA A 455 14.72 -4.54 -9.33
N ASP A 456 15.64 -4.59 -10.29
CA ASP A 456 15.76 -5.69 -11.26
C ASP A 456 16.08 -7.03 -10.59
N ARG A 457 16.53 -7.01 -9.33
CA ARG A 457 16.77 -8.18 -8.46
C ARG A 457 15.75 -8.28 -7.34
N GLY A 458 14.74 -7.42 -7.32
CA GLY A 458 13.74 -7.42 -6.27
C GLY A 458 14.16 -6.84 -4.93
N MET A 459 15.28 -6.14 -4.86
CA MET A 459 15.83 -5.67 -3.59
C MET A 459 15.24 -4.32 -3.20
N CYS A 460 14.63 -4.27 -2.02
CA CYS A 460 14.08 -3.06 -1.41
C CYS A 460 15.12 -2.40 -0.49
N ILE A 461 15.59 -1.20 -0.84
CA ILE A 461 16.30 -0.33 0.12
C ILE A 461 15.33 0.74 0.59
N MET A 462 14.63 0.45 1.68
CA MET A 462 13.92 1.47 2.44
C MET A 462 14.95 2.39 3.08
N GLN A 463 15.07 3.59 2.52
CA GLN A 463 15.58 4.71 3.29
C GLN A 463 14.32 5.31 3.93
N GLU A 464 14.07 5.10 5.21
CA GLU A 464 12.85 5.58 5.89
C GLU A 464 12.90 7.09 6.21
N ALA A 465 11.80 7.80 5.96
CA ALA A 465 11.46 9.08 6.57
C ALA A 465 9.94 9.32 6.45
N PRO A 466 9.10 8.43 7.02
CA PRO A 466 7.66 8.57 6.91
C PRO A 466 7.16 9.79 7.70
N ALA A 467 5.91 10.10 7.48
CA ALA A 467 5.36 11.39 7.72
C ALA A 467 4.52 11.48 8.97
N PRO A 468 4.78 12.45 9.86
CA PRO A 468 4.05 12.50 11.10
C PRO A 468 2.66 13.15 10.99
N MET A 469 2.04 13.11 9.81
CA MET A 469 0.78 13.80 9.52
C MET A 469 -0.36 13.29 10.39
N SER A 470 -0.41 11.97 10.63
CA SER A 470 -1.39 11.35 11.52
C SER A 470 -0.87 11.15 12.94
N LEU A 471 0.33 11.63 13.32
CA LEU A 471 0.91 11.29 14.64
C LEU A 471 0.11 11.84 15.82
N THR A 472 -0.56 12.98 15.68
CA THR A 472 -1.42 13.52 16.74
C THR A 472 -2.60 12.60 17.00
N GLY A 473 -3.34 12.21 15.96
CA GLY A 473 -4.42 11.23 16.07
C GLY A 473 -3.93 9.86 16.50
N LEU A 474 -2.79 9.39 15.98
CA LEU A 474 -2.19 8.12 16.39
C LEU A 474 -1.75 8.15 17.86
N ALA A 475 -1.25 9.27 18.37
CA ALA A 475 -0.92 9.44 19.79
C ALA A 475 -2.16 9.27 20.67
N ASP A 476 -3.30 9.81 20.26
CA ASP A 476 -4.57 9.67 20.98
C ASP A 476 -5.08 8.23 20.93
N VAL A 477 -4.99 7.57 19.78
CA VAL A 477 -5.34 6.14 19.63
C VAL A 477 -4.47 5.27 20.51
N LEU A 478 -3.14 5.42 20.46
CA LEU A 478 -2.22 4.64 21.28
C LEU A 478 -2.42 4.90 22.78
N GLU A 479 -2.71 6.15 23.18
CA GLU A 479 -3.09 6.47 24.55
C GLU A 479 -4.35 5.69 24.97
N ARG A 480 -5.44 5.73 24.20
CA ARG A 480 -6.67 4.96 24.51
C ARG A 480 -6.42 3.46 24.61
N LYS A 481 -5.58 2.91 23.73
CA LYS A 481 -5.25 1.47 23.75
C LYS A 481 -4.54 1.06 25.04
N PHE A 482 -3.56 1.85 25.48
CA PHE A 482 -2.66 1.46 26.58
C PHE A 482 -2.97 2.14 27.93
N GLU A 483 -3.87 3.13 28.00
CA GLU A 483 -4.14 3.89 29.24
C GLU A 483 -4.68 3.02 30.37
N LYS A 484 -5.45 1.97 30.06
CA LYS A 484 -5.98 1.01 31.04
C LYS A 484 -4.87 0.30 31.82
N GLN A 485 -3.73 0.05 31.18
CA GLN A 485 -2.61 -0.68 31.77
C GLN A 485 -1.52 0.25 32.30
N TYR A 486 -1.25 1.35 31.58
CA TYR A 486 -0.08 2.19 31.81
C TYR A 486 -0.40 3.66 32.16
N GLY A 487 -1.68 3.99 32.28
CA GLY A 487 -2.12 5.38 32.46
C GLY A 487 -1.89 6.24 31.21
N LYS A 488 -2.31 7.50 31.28
CA LYS A 488 -2.13 8.49 30.21
C LYS A 488 -0.66 8.94 30.11
N PHE A 489 -0.30 9.52 28.98
CA PHE A 489 1.00 10.18 28.82
C PHE A 489 1.22 11.21 29.95
N GLY A 490 2.45 11.26 30.46
CA GLY A 490 2.81 12.14 31.59
C GLY A 490 2.30 11.71 32.98
N THR A 491 1.51 10.64 33.10
CA THR A 491 1.15 10.08 34.42
C THR A 491 2.21 9.11 34.95
N GLY A 492 2.44 9.15 36.27
CA GLY A 492 3.34 8.25 37.00
C GLY A 492 2.70 6.90 37.34
N ASP A 493 3.50 5.98 37.92
CA ASP A 493 3.05 4.65 38.33
C ASP A 493 1.93 4.75 39.38
N PRO A 494 0.68 4.32 39.09
CA PRO A 494 -0.41 4.41 40.06
C PRO A 494 -0.15 3.61 41.35
N ALA A 495 0.73 2.60 41.27
CA ALA A 495 1.13 1.79 42.42
C ALA A 495 2.39 2.31 43.13
N GLU A 496 3.01 3.39 42.64
CA GLU A 496 4.26 3.99 43.14
C GLU A 496 5.41 2.97 43.34
N LYS A 497 5.43 1.88 42.55
CA LYS A 497 6.45 0.82 42.68
C LYS A 497 7.74 1.17 41.95
N ILE A 498 7.65 1.96 40.89
CA ILE A 498 8.80 2.50 40.14
C ILE A 498 8.63 4.01 39.97
N GLY A 499 9.74 4.72 39.75
CA GLY A 499 9.69 6.16 39.51
C GLY A 499 9.01 6.52 38.18
N ASP A 500 8.50 7.75 38.07
CA ASP A 500 7.72 8.24 36.93
C ASP A 500 8.45 8.08 35.58
N GLU A 501 9.76 8.31 35.55
CA GLU A 501 10.59 8.12 34.35
C GLU A 501 10.63 6.64 33.92
N ALA A 502 10.80 5.72 34.88
CA ALA A 502 10.80 4.28 34.59
C ALA A 502 9.41 3.79 34.17
N TRP A 503 8.34 4.40 34.69
CA TRP A 503 6.97 4.12 34.29
C TRP A 503 6.67 4.59 32.86
N ALA A 504 7.07 5.82 32.54
CA ALA A 504 7.03 6.39 31.19
C ALA A 504 7.75 5.48 30.17
N ILE A 505 8.95 4.98 30.52
CA ILE A 505 9.70 4.05 29.66
C ILE A 505 8.94 2.73 29.47
N LYS A 506 8.33 2.17 30.53
CA LYS A 506 7.52 0.93 30.39
C LYS A 506 6.32 1.11 29.47
N ARG A 507 5.59 2.22 29.61
CA ARG A 507 4.48 2.58 28.71
C ARG A 507 4.96 2.70 27.28
N ALA A 508 6.05 3.43 27.07
CA ALA A 508 6.66 3.63 25.76
C ALA A 508 7.08 2.29 25.12
N GLU A 509 7.68 1.38 25.88
CA GLU A 509 8.10 0.07 25.36
C GLU A 509 6.92 -0.82 24.97
N ALA A 510 5.81 -0.79 25.72
CA ALA A 510 4.60 -1.51 25.34
C ALA A 510 4.02 -1.01 24.01
N MET A 511 3.90 0.31 23.85
CA MET A 511 3.45 0.93 22.60
C MET A 511 4.44 0.67 21.46
N ARG A 512 5.75 0.72 21.73
CA ARG A 512 6.81 0.46 20.74
C ARG A 512 6.74 -0.96 20.20
N LYS A 513 6.56 -1.97 21.07
CA LYS A 513 6.39 -3.36 20.64
C LYS A 513 5.19 -3.54 19.70
N TYR A 514 4.06 -2.93 20.04
CA TYR A 514 2.88 -2.95 19.17
C TYR A 514 3.16 -2.32 17.80
N VAL A 515 3.76 -1.12 17.77
CA VAL A 515 4.13 -0.44 16.51
C VAL A 515 5.16 -1.24 15.72
N ALA A 516 6.16 -1.83 16.39
CA ALA A 516 7.17 -2.67 15.76
C ALA A 516 6.56 -3.90 15.09
N GLN A 517 5.55 -4.52 15.73
CA GLN A 517 4.85 -5.67 15.18
C GLN A 517 4.05 -5.29 13.92
N ARG A 518 3.35 -4.15 13.95
CA ARG A 518 2.63 -3.61 12.80
C ARG A 518 3.57 -3.27 11.64
N ALA A 519 4.71 -2.66 11.94
CA ALA A 519 5.73 -2.36 10.93
C ALA A 519 6.37 -3.63 10.34
N HIS A 520 6.61 -4.65 11.17
CA HIS A 520 7.09 -5.95 10.69
C HIS A 520 6.08 -6.62 9.75
N TYR A 521 4.80 -6.62 10.13
CA TYR A 521 3.71 -7.09 9.28
C TYR A 521 3.72 -6.41 7.90
N ALA A 522 3.84 -5.07 7.88
CA ALA A 522 3.91 -4.28 6.65
C ALA A 522 5.04 -4.74 5.71
N VAL A 523 6.24 -4.93 6.27
CA VAL A 523 7.40 -5.36 5.48
C VAL A 523 7.23 -6.80 4.99
N VAL A 524 6.79 -7.72 5.85
CA VAL A 524 6.64 -9.11 5.41
C VAL A 524 5.55 -9.23 4.36
N VAL A 525 4.41 -8.55 4.50
CA VAL A 525 3.33 -8.62 3.50
C VAL A 525 3.79 -8.03 2.16
N HIS A 526 4.63 -6.99 2.17
CA HIS A 526 5.28 -6.45 0.99
C HIS A 526 6.24 -7.47 0.35
N GLU A 527 7.21 -8.00 1.10
CA GLU A 527 8.20 -8.93 0.55
C GLU A 527 7.57 -10.26 0.09
N MET A 528 6.49 -10.71 0.74
CA MET A 528 5.71 -11.88 0.29
C MET A 528 5.00 -11.62 -1.04
N GLY A 529 4.52 -10.41 -1.27
CA GLY A 529 3.86 -10.08 -2.53
C GLY A 529 4.82 -10.15 -3.72
N HIS A 530 6.11 -9.84 -3.52
CA HIS A 530 7.12 -10.09 -4.56
C HIS A 530 7.28 -11.56 -4.92
N SER A 531 7.31 -12.46 -3.92
CA SER A 531 7.32 -13.91 -4.17
C SER A 531 6.04 -14.42 -4.84
N ILE A 532 4.95 -13.68 -4.72
CA ILE A 532 3.68 -13.97 -5.40
C ILE A 532 3.65 -13.37 -6.83
N GLY A 533 4.64 -12.54 -7.19
CA GLY A 533 4.85 -11.99 -8.54
C GLY A 533 4.52 -10.50 -8.66
N GLU A 534 4.15 -9.84 -7.56
CA GLU A 534 3.89 -8.41 -7.55
C GLU A 534 5.18 -7.60 -7.69
N ARG A 535 5.05 -6.43 -8.33
CA ARG A 535 6.12 -5.44 -8.45
C ARG A 535 5.74 -4.23 -7.64
N HIS A 536 6.74 -3.43 -7.29
CA HIS A 536 6.50 -2.10 -6.73
C HIS A 536 5.43 -1.34 -7.52
N ASN A 537 4.49 -0.76 -6.79
CA ASN A 537 3.40 0.05 -7.31
C ASN A 537 3.30 1.35 -6.52
N PHE A 538 4.10 2.34 -6.91
CA PHE A 538 4.20 3.64 -6.24
C PHE A 538 3.06 4.61 -6.56
N VAL A 539 1.98 4.12 -7.20
CA VAL A 539 0.78 4.92 -7.48
C VAL A 539 -0.21 4.84 -6.32
N SER A 540 -0.01 3.90 -5.39
CA SER A 540 -1.01 3.55 -4.39
C SER A 540 -1.46 4.73 -3.53
N SER A 541 -0.53 5.57 -3.11
CA SER A 541 -0.72 6.81 -2.33
C SER A 541 -1.34 7.99 -3.10
N SER A 542 -1.58 7.83 -4.42
CA SER A 542 -2.14 8.85 -5.31
C SER A 542 -3.36 8.36 -6.14
N ASP A 543 -3.64 7.05 -6.15
CA ASP A 543 -4.79 6.46 -6.84
C ASP A 543 -6.10 6.62 -6.04
N ALA A 544 -6.55 7.87 -5.87
CA ALA A 544 -7.72 8.20 -5.04
C ALA A 544 -9.02 7.47 -5.43
N TYR A 545 -9.13 7.03 -6.68
CA TYR A 545 -10.24 6.22 -7.15
C TYR A 545 -10.26 4.82 -6.49
N ASN A 546 -9.10 4.24 -6.21
CA ASN A 546 -8.94 2.90 -5.60
C ASN A 546 -8.49 2.94 -4.14
N TYR A 547 -8.56 4.10 -3.48
CA TYR A 547 -8.35 4.18 -2.02
C TYR A 547 -9.32 3.28 -1.26
N ARG A 548 -8.97 3.03 0.01
CA ARG A 548 -9.85 2.29 0.90
C ARG A 548 -11.18 3.04 1.08
N PRO A 549 -12.32 2.34 1.18
CA PRO A 549 -13.64 2.98 1.29
C PRO A 549 -13.72 3.94 2.49
N GLN A 550 -13.00 3.67 3.57
CA GLN A 550 -12.86 4.53 4.75
C GLN A 550 -12.43 5.96 4.42
N TYR A 551 -11.59 6.18 3.40
CA TYR A 551 -11.23 7.52 2.96
C TYR A 551 -12.48 8.30 2.53
N TRP A 552 -13.31 7.68 1.69
CA TRP A 552 -14.53 8.30 1.17
C TRP A 552 -15.65 8.38 2.22
N GLN A 553 -15.72 7.44 3.17
CA GLN A 553 -16.61 7.51 4.34
C GLN A 553 -16.37 8.80 5.12
N LEU A 554 -15.12 9.06 5.48
CA LEU A 554 -14.73 10.28 6.18
C LEU A 554 -14.91 11.50 5.28
N ARG A 555 -14.45 11.44 4.02
CA ARG A 555 -14.44 12.61 3.14
C ARG A 555 -15.80 13.19 2.80
N THR A 556 -16.83 12.35 2.85
CA THR A 556 -18.17 12.69 2.38
C THR A 556 -19.24 12.45 3.43
N LYS A 557 -18.83 12.18 4.68
CA LYS A 557 -19.72 11.72 5.76
C LYS A 557 -20.67 10.63 5.28
N ASN A 558 -20.10 9.48 4.91
CA ASN A 558 -20.86 8.34 4.38
C ASN A 558 -21.67 8.67 3.11
N GLY A 559 -21.12 9.51 2.24
CA GLY A 559 -21.76 9.93 0.99
C GLY A 559 -22.88 10.97 1.16
N THR A 560 -23.14 11.47 2.37
CA THR A 560 -24.21 12.44 2.62
C THR A 560 -23.84 13.87 2.23
N VAL A 561 -22.55 14.21 2.25
CA VAL A 561 -22.02 15.50 1.78
C VAL A 561 -21.73 15.39 0.28
N THR A 562 -22.55 16.08 -0.53
CA THR A 562 -22.45 16.07 -2.00
C THR A 562 -22.11 17.43 -2.62
N ASP A 563 -22.11 18.48 -1.80
CA ASP A 563 -21.81 19.84 -2.23
C ASP A 563 -20.31 20.01 -2.46
N GLU A 564 -19.94 20.78 -3.48
CA GLU A 564 -18.54 21.05 -3.83
C GLU A 564 -18.05 22.35 -3.16
N CYS A 565 -16.87 22.32 -2.54
CA CYS A 565 -16.23 23.54 -2.06
C CYS A 565 -15.67 24.35 -3.24
N SER A 566 -16.44 25.34 -3.70
CA SER A 566 -16.05 26.23 -4.82
C SER A 566 -15.18 27.42 -4.41
N ASP A 567 -15.09 27.69 -3.11
CA ASP A 567 -14.23 28.69 -2.45
C ASP A 567 -13.79 28.12 -1.08
N PHE A 568 -12.85 28.79 -0.43
CA PHE A 568 -12.39 28.44 0.91
C PHE A 568 -13.55 28.39 1.92
N THR A 569 -13.63 27.30 2.67
CA THR A 569 -14.51 27.14 3.83
C THR A 569 -13.68 27.02 5.11
N GLU A 570 -14.19 27.57 6.21
CA GLU A 570 -13.60 27.36 7.53
C GLU A 570 -13.99 25.98 8.11
N ASP A 571 -15.16 25.46 7.73
CA ASP A 571 -15.68 24.15 8.15
C ASP A 571 -15.68 23.18 6.95
N GLY A 572 -14.67 22.31 6.91
CA GLY A 572 -14.50 21.29 5.87
C GLY A 572 -15.53 20.16 5.91
N SER A 573 -16.39 20.14 6.93
CA SER A 573 -17.38 19.09 7.11
C SER A 573 -18.69 19.33 6.32
N THR A 574 -18.76 20.43 5.57
CA THR A 574 -19.98 20.94 4.89
C THR A 574 -19.99 20.75 3.38
N CYS A 575 -18.82 20.58 2.76
CA CYS A 575 -18.64 20.36 1.33
C CYS A 575 -17.38 19.52 1.10
N THR A 576 -17.27 18.88 -0.06
CA THR A 576 -16.06 18.14 -0.45
C THR A 576 -15.38 18.85 -1.62
N GLY A 577 -14.12 19.20 -1.46
CA GLY A 577 -13.37 19.94 -2.46
C GLY A 577 -11.86 19.66 -2.42
N PRO A 578 -11.10 20.34 -3.30
CA PRO A 578 -9.65 20.31 -3.21
C PRO A 578 -9.15 20.78 -1.85
N ARG A 579 -8.07 20.20 -1.33
CA ARG A 579 -7.52 20.52 0.00
C ARG A 579 -7.07 21.97 0.20
N TRP A 580 -6.94 22.75 -0.87
CA TRP A 580 -6.71 24.20 -0.78
C TRP A 580 -7.98 25.04 -0.52
N PHE A 581 -9.18 24.47 -0.72
CA PHE A 581 -10.48 25.07 -0.37
C PHE A 581 -11.14 24.38 0.83
N ASP A 582 -10.94 23.07 0.94
CA ASP A 582 -11.57 22.17 1.89
C ASP A 582 -10.55 21.77 2.98
N PRO A 583 -10.59 22.41 4.16
CA PRO A 583 -9.72 22.09 5.27
C PRO A 583 -10.09 20.74 5.88
N MET A 584 -9.12 20.03 6.45
CA MET A 584 -9.42 18.80 7.17
C MET A 584 -10.15 19.09 8.49
N ASP A 585 -11.31 18.48 8.69
CA ASP A 585 -12.09 18.61 9.93
C ASP A 585 -11.54 17.73 11.06
N GLN A 586 -12.13 17.84 12.26
CA GLN A 586 -11.66 17.07 13.43
C GLN A 586 -11.98 15.57 13.32
N GLU A 587 -13.11 15.21 12.71
CA GLU A 587 -13.50 13.81 12.56
C GLU A 587 -12.56 13.08 11.60
N GLU A 588 -12.15 13.72 10.50
CA GLU A 588 -11.14 13.21 9.58
C GLU A 588 -9.78 12.99 10.29
N LYS A 589 -9.38 13.90 11.20
CA LYS A 589 -8.14 13.78 11.98
C LYS A 589 -8.20 12.64 12.98
N ASP A 590 -9.29 12.57 13.76
CA ASP A 590 -9.48 11.57 14.80
C ASP A 590 -9.56 10.15 14.21
N ASN A 591 -10.01 10.03 12.96
CA ASN A 591 -10.07 8.77 12.20
C ASN A 591 -8.88 8.54 11.24
N LEU A 592 -7.78 9.30 11.40
CA LEU A 592 -6.52 9.12 10.67
C LEU A 592 -6.70 9.10 9.15
N ILE A 593 -7.37 10.09 8.55
CA ILE A 593 -7.78 10.02 7.13
C ILE A 593 -6.67 9.64 6.14
N TRP A 594 -5.43 10.10 6.37
CA TRP A 594 -4.26 9.81 5.52
C TRP A 594 -3.89 8.32 5.49
N MET A 595 -4.24 7.57 6.54
CA MET A 595 -4.07 6.12 6.61
C MET A 595 -4.77 5.45 5.42
N TRP A 596 -5.95 5.93 5.05
CA TRP A 596 -6.83 5.26 4.09
C TRP A 596 -6.48 5.52 2.63
N MET A 597 -5.48 6.37 2.36
CA MET A 597 -4.98 6.70 1.01
C MET A 597 -4.07 5.59 0.47
N HIS A 598 -4.60 4.37 0.38
CA HIS A 598 -3.82 3.16 0.13
C HIS A 598 -4.60 2.22 -0.80
N SER A 599 -3.98 1.79 -1.90
CA SER A 599 -4.55 0.81 -2.84
C SER A 599 -3.68 -0.44 -3.08
N SER A 600 -2.43 -0.46 -2.60
CA SER A 600 -1.50 -1.59 -2.68
C SER A 600 -0.42 -1.51 -1.60
N VAL A 601 -0.01 -2.66 -1.05
CA VAL A 601 1.17 -2.78 -0.16
C VAL A 601 2.50 -2.62 -0.90
N MET A 602 2.49 -2.67 -2.23
CA MET A 602 3.68 -2.53 -3.07
C MET A 602 4.18 -1.08 -3.20
N ASP A 603 3.58 -0.16 -2.45
CA ASP A 603 4.02 1.23 -2.33
C ASP A 603 5.02 1.39 -1.19
N TYR A 604 5.83 2.43 -1.27
CA TYR A 604 6.59 2.91 -0.13
C TYR A 604 5.83 4.07 0.47
N ALA A 605 4.94 3.76 1.41
CA ALA A 605 4.06 4.75 2.01
C ALA A 605 4.86 5.95 2.54
N GLY A 606 4.30 7.14 2.30
CA GLY A 606 4.78 8.36 2.91
C GLY A 606 4.38 8.46 4.37
N GLU A 607 3.23 7.92 4.78
CA GLU A 607 2.64 8.11 6.11
C GLU A 607 2.72 6.80 6.95
N TYR A 608 3.06 6.92 8.24
CA TYR A 608 3.34 5.76 9.12
C TYR A 608 2.19 4.76 9.25
N THR A 609 0.96 5.26 9.37
CA THR A 609 -0.24 4.46 9.61
C THR A 609 -0.71 3.70 8.37
N GLN A 610 -0.36 4.12 7.15
CA GLN A 610 -0.67 3.37 5.93
C GLN A 610 -0.08 1.96 5.95
N ASP A 611 1.11 1.80 6.54
CA ASP A 611 1.80 0.52 6.70
C ASP A 611 1.06 -0.42 7.68
N PHE A 612 0.02 0.04 8.39
CA PHE A 612 -0.74 -0.81 9.34
C PHE A 612 -1.91 -1.57 8.69
N LEU A 613 -2.19 -1.34 7.41
CA LEU A 613 -3.42 -1.79 6.73
C LEU A 613 -3.35 -3.15 6.04
N GLY A 614 -2.17 -3.54 5.55
CA GLY A 614 -1.96 -4.75 4.75
C GLY A 614 -2.57 -4.69 3.35
N LEU A 615 -2.86 -5.87 2.76
CA LEU A 615 -3.29 -5.98 1.36
C LEU A 615 -4.51 -5.13 1.03
N ALA A 616 -4.51 -4.59 -0.19
CA ALA A 616 -5.55 -3.76 -0.74
C ALA A 616 -6.09 -4.26 -2.10
N ALA A 617 -7.00 -3.50 -2.72
CA ALA A 617 -7.75 -3.94 -3.90
C ALA A 617 -6.85 -4.31 -5.09
N TYR A 618 -5.74 -3.59 -5.30
CA TYR A 618 -4.77 -3.94 -6.35
C TYR A 618 -4.13 -5.30 -6.08
N ASP A 619 -3.73 -5.59 -4.84
CA ASP A 619 -2.99 -6.82 -4.50
C ASP A 619 -3.88 -8.07 -4.71
N PHE A 620 -5.16 -7.98 -4.32
CA PHE A 620 -6.15 -9.01 -4.64
C PHE A 620 -6.40 -9.14 -6.15
N ALA A 621 -6.38 -8.04 -6.89
CA ALA A 621 -6.52 -8.07 -8.35
C ALA A 621 -5.29 -8.69 -9.04
N ALA A 622 -4.08 -8.36 -8.58
CA ALA A 622 -2.82 -8.91 -9.08
C ALA A 622 -2.75 -10.41 -8.84
N THR A 623 -3.05 -10.87 -7.62
CA THR A 623 -3.07 -12.31 -7.29
C THR A 623 -4.09 -13.08 -8.15
N ARG A 624 -5.31 -12.56 -8.32
CA ARG A 624 -6.31 -13.14 -9.25
C ARG A 624 -5.82 -13.20 -10.69
N MET A 625 -5.13 -12.16 -11.15
CA MET A 625 -4.60 -12.10 -12.51
C MET A 625 -3.47 -13.10 -12.74
N PHE A 626 -2.47 -13.14 -11.85
CA PHE A 626 -1.28 -13.98 -12.00
C PHE A 626 -1.60 -15.47 -11.88
N TYR A 627 -2.45 -15.85 -10.92
CA TYR A 627 -2.74 -17.27 -10.67
C TYR A 627 -4.00 -17.72 -11.39
N GLY A 628 -5.02 -16.87 -11.51
CA GLY A 628 -6.31 -17.24 -12.08
C GLY A 628 -6.48 -16.96 -13.58
N ASP A 629 -5.65 -16.12 -14.21
CA ASP A 629 -5.97 -15.49 -15.52
C ASP A 629 -7.32 -14.75 -15.47
N VAL A 630 -7.66 -14.17 -14.31
CA VAL A 630 -8.93 -13.50 -14.03
C VAL A 630 -8.73 -12.03 -13.71
N VAL A 631 -9.65 -11.20 -14.18
CA VAL A 631 -9.76 -9.78 -13.83
C VAL A 631 -11.19 -9.40 -13.45
N ALA A 632 -11.31 -8.35 -12.64
CA ALA A 632 -12.60 -7.76 -12.28
C ALA A 632 -13.12 -6.85 -13.40
N VAL A 633 -14.41 -6.91 -13.67
CA VAL A 633 -15.16 -5.97 -14.52
C VAL A 633 -16.31 -5.38 -13.72
N TYR A 634 -16.70 -4.14 -13.98
CA TYR A 634 -17.86 -3.55 -13.28
C TYR A 634 -19.14 -4.31 -13.63
N ASP A 635 -19.90 -4.72 -12.60
CA ASP A 635 -21.21 -5.35 -12.81
C ASP A 635 -22.33 -4.29 -12.97
N ASP A 636 -22.09 -3.10 -12.41
CA ASP A 636 -22.97 -1.95 -12.55
C ASP A 636 -23.14 -1.52 -14.03
N PRO A 637 -24.37 -1.51 -14.57
CA PRO A 637 -24.65 -1.12 -15.94
C PRO A 637 -24.17 0.29 -16.31
N THR A 638 -24.06 1.21 -15.35
CA THR A 638 -23.59 2.60 -15.57
C THR A 638 -22.11 2.68 -15.96
N TYR A 639 -21.35 1.59 -15.77
CA TYR A 639 -19.96 1.45 -16.17
C TYR A 639 -19.77 0.67 -17.48
N LYS A 640 -20.84 0.27 -18.16
CA LYS A 640 -20.73 -0.35 -19.49
C LYS A 640 -20.26 0.67 -20.52
N LYS A 641 -19.53 0.20 -21.53
CA LYS A 641 -19.07 1.02 -22.64
C LYS A 641 -20.22 1.86 -23.23
N GLY A 642 -19.99 3.16 -23.38
CA GLY A 642 -20.97 4.12 -23.91
C GLY A 642 -21.89 4.72 -22.85
N GLN A 643 -21.60 4.48 -21.57
CA GLN A 643 -22.23 5.16 -20.42
C GLN A 643 -21.25 6.15 -19.81
N ASP A 644 -21.77 7.23 -19.21
CA ASP A 644 -20.97 8.38 -18.75
C ASP A 644 -19.88 8.00 -17.73
N ARG A 645 -20.13 7.04 -16.82
CA ARG A 645 -19.10 6.61 -15.83
C ARG A 645 -17.98 5.79 -16.48
N ALA A 646 -18.27 5.16 -17.61
CA ALA A 646 -17.36 4.28 -18.32
C ALA A 646 -16.29 5.06 -19.10
N ASP A 647 -16.64 6.26 -19.56
CA ASP A 647 -15.84 7.03 -20.52
C ASP A 647 -14.43 7.35 -20.01
N TRP A 648 -14.30 7.86 -18.79
CA TRP A 648 -13.00 8.17 -18.20
C TRP A 648 -12.22 6.92 -17.74
N MET A 649 -12.91 5.80 -17.45
CA MET A 649 -12.25 4.55 -17.03
C MET A 649 -11.27 4.03 -18.11
N PHE A 650 -11.54 4.30 -19.39
CA PHE A 650 -10.60 4.01 -20.47
C PHE A 650 -9.26 4.74 -20.30
N PHE A 651 -9.29 6.00 -19.88
CA PHE A 651 -8.09 6.85 -19.79
C PHE A 651 -7.34 6.70 -18.46
N LYS A 652 -7.98 6.11 -17.45
CA LYS A 652 -7.31 5.65 -16.22
C LYS A 652 -6.57 4.32 -16.41
N MET A 653 -7.08 3.44 -17.26
CA MET A 653 -6.64 2.04 -17.42
C MET A 653 -5.11 1.86 -17.54
N ASP A 654 -4.52 1.08 -16.63
CA ASP A 654 -3.09 0.74 -16.52
C ASP A 654 -2.13 1.97 -16.61
N SER A 655 -2.64 3.14 -16.25
CA SER A 655 -1.91 4.41 -16.30
C SER A 655 -1.66 4.95 -14.89
N PHE A 656 -0.86 6.00 -14.81
CA PHE A 656 -0.69 6.85 -13.62
C PHE A 656 -0.90 8.33 -13.96
N GLY A 657 -1.48 8.63 -15.13
CA GLY A 657 -1.78 10.00 -15.57
C GLY A 657 -0.57 10.82 -16.09
N GLY A 658 0.59 10.19 -16.26
CA GLY A 658 1.77 10.85 -16.82
C GLY A 658 2.44 11.80 -15.82
N LEU A 659 3.00 12.91 -16.32
CA LEU A 659 3.76 13.87 -15.49
C LEU A 659 2.92 14.48 -14.35
N ASN A 660 1.63 14.77 -14.58
CA ASN A 660 0.79 15.48 -13.62
C ASN A 660 -0.05 14.58 -12.71
N GLY A 661 -0.07 13.27 -12.92
CA GLY A 661 -1.05 12.39 -12.28
C GLY A 661 -2.40 12.41 -13.00
N TYR A 662 -3.40 11.75 -12.42
CA TYR A 662 -4.71 11.59 -13.06
C TYR A 662 -5.45 12.92 -13.25
N GLN A 663 -6.10 13.06 -14.41
CA GLN A 663 -6.97 14.19 -14.74
C GLN A 663 -8.37 13.64 -14.99
N PRO A 664 -9.22 13.59 -13.96
CA PRO A 664 -10.50 12.95 -14.08
C PRO A 664 -11.52 13.77 -14.86
N GLN A 665 -12.39 13.07 -15.58
CA GLN A 665 -13.36 13.69 -16.47
C GLN A 665 -14.74 13.08 -16.35
N ILE A 666 -15.77 13.91 -16.45
CA ILE A 666 -17.15 13.45 -16.58
C ILE A 666 -17.72 13.89 -17.92
N THR A 667 -18.67 13.10 -18.42
CA THR A 667 -19.47 13.45 -19.58
C THR A 667 -20.65 14.32 -19.13
N ILE A 668 -20.83 15.47 -19.79
CA ILE A 668 -21.99 16.35 -19.59
C ILE A 668 -22.67 16.65 -20.93
N ASP A 669 -23.98 16.89 -20.89
CA ASP A 669 -24.75 17.41 -22.03
C ASP A 669 -24.95 18.93 -21.87
N ASP A 670 -24.15 19.73 -22.58
CA ASP A 670 -24.24 21.19 -22.57
C ASP A 670 -25.26 21.67 -23.63
N PRO A 671 -26.24 22.52 -23.27
CA PRO A 671 -27.27 23.00 -24.21
C PRO A 671 -26.74 23.77 -25.43
N VAL A 672 -25.52 24.30 -25.35
CA VAL A 672 -24.87 25.11 -26.39
C VAL A 672 -23.82 24.30 -27.15
N ASP A 673 -22.96 23.61 -26.42
CA ASP A 673 -21.79 22.92 -26.97
C ASP A 673 -22.02 21.41 -27.21
N GLY A 674 -23.17 20.88 -26.80
CA GLY A 674 -23.54 19.47 -26.89
C GLY A 674 -22.82 18.60 -25.86
N VAL A 675 -22.78 17.29 -26.12
CA VAL A 675 -22.15 16.32 -25.22
C VAL A 675 -20.63 16.49 -25.25
N GLN A 676 -20.03 16.64 -24.07
CA GLN A 676 -18.59 16.85 -23.92
C GLN A 676 -18.04 16.24 -22.62
N ALA A 677 -16.79 15.80 -22.68
CA ALA A 677 -16.00 15.51 -21.50
C ALA A 677 -15.46 16.82 -20.88
N ILE A 678 -15.69 17.01 -19.58
CA ILE A 678 -15.16 18.11 -18.76
C ILE A 678 -14.30 17.58 -17.62
N ASP A 679 -13.25 18.33 -17.28
CA ASP A 679 -12.38 17.98 -16.15
C ASP A 679 -13.10 18.24 -14.82
N ILE A 680 -12.94 17.31 -13.89
CA ILE A 680 -13.33 17.47 -12.49
C ILE A 680 -12.11 17.36 -11.59
N HIS A 681 -12.28 17.72 -10.32
CA HIS A 681 -11.29 17.43 -9.30
C HIS A 681 -11.49 16.02 -8.72
N TYR A 682 -10.43 15.36 -8.25
CA TYR A 682 -10.55 14.01 -7.66
C TYR A 682 -11.53 13.98 -6.48
N SER A 683 -11.62 15.09 -5.73
CA SER A 683 -12.53 15.24 -4.58
C SER A 683 -14.01 15.05 -4.95
N GLN A 684 -14.35 15.12 -6.24
CA GLN A 684 -15.70 14.89 -6.74
C GLN A 684 -15.96 13.42 -7.12
N TYR A 685 -15.01 12.50 -6.90
CA TYR A 685 -15.17 11.10 -7.30
C TYR A 685 -16.38 10.43 -6.68
N GLN A 686 -16.63 10.62 -5.39
CA GLN A 686 -17.79 10.01 -4.76
C GLN A 686 -19.11 10.43 -5.44
N LYS A 687 -19.25 11.70 -5.76
CA LYS A 687 -20.44 12.26 -6.42
C LYS A 687 -20.71 11.68 -7.81
N HIS A 688 -19.65 11.41 -8.59
CA HIS A 688 -19.79 11.03 -9.99
C HIS A 688 -19.61 9.53 -10.26
N TYR A 689 -18.82 8.84 -9.43
CA TYR A 689 -18.45 7.45 -9.60
C TYR A 689 -18.93 6.52 -8.48
N GLU A 690 -19.54 7.03 -7.40
CA GLU A 690 -20.11 6.21 -6.30
C GLU A 690 -19.10 5.21 -5.73
N LEU A 691 -17.94 5.71 -5.29
CA LEU A 691 -16.86 4.88 -4.75
C LEU A 691 -17.27 4.16 -3.45
N ILE A 692 -18.19 4.75 -2.70
CA ILE A 692 -18.92 4.13 -1.59
C ILE A 692 -20.44 4.25 -1.77
N ARG A 693 -21.17 3.31 -1.17
CA ARG A 693 -22.65 3.27 -1.13
C ARG A 693 -23.12 2.50 0.10
N ASP A 694 -24.44 2.55 0.37
CA ASP A 694 -25.12 1.72 1.36
C ASP A 694 -24.41 1.68 2.73
N CYS A 695 -24.07 2.86 3.22
CA CYS A 695 -23.34 3.02 4.46
C CYS A 695 -24.23 2.74 5.69
N GLN A 696 -23.78 1.87 6.57
CA GLN A 696 -24.56 1.42 7.73
C GLN A 696 -23.72 1.41 9.00
N GLU A 697 -24.39 1.68 10.12
CA GLU A 697 -23.82 1.51 11.46
C GLU A 697 -23.62 0.02 11.74
N VAL A 698 -22.46 -0.33 12.28
CA VAL A 698 -22.10 -1.71 12.62
C VAL A 698 -21.82 -1.84 14.10
N ASP A 699 -22.13 -3.01 14.67
CA ASP A 699 -21.66 -3.38 16.00
C ASP A 699 -20.17 -3.73 15.93
N HIS A 700 -19.32 -2.73 16.16
CA HIS A 700 -17.87 -2.86 16.07
C HIS A 700 -17.32 -3.89 17.06
N GLU A 701 -17.95 -4.13 18.21
CA GLU A 701 -17.46 -5.12 19.18
C GLU A 701 -17.48 -6.55 18.61
N GLN A 702 -18.34 -6.84 17.62
CA GLN A 702 -18.35 -8.13 16.90
C GLN A 702 -17.14 -8.34 15.97
N TYR A 703 -16.31 -7.30 15.79
CA TYR A 703 -15.08 -7.33 14.99
C TYR A 703 -13.82 -7.50 15.85
N LYS A 704 -13.95 -7.51 17.18
CA LYS A 704 -12.82 -7.85 18.07
C LYS A 704 -12.45 -9.32 17.88
N PRO A 705 -11.22 -9.65 17.44
CA PRO A 705 -10.82 -11.03 17.23
C PRO A 705 -10.88 -11.84 18.52
N ALA A 706 -11.30 -13.11 18.44
CA ALA A 706 -11.26 -14.00 19.60
C ALA A 706 -9.83 -14.23 20.11
N SER A 707 -8.81 -14.06 19.26
CA SER A 707 -7.37 -14.17 19.58
C SER A 707 -6.77 -12.91 20.20
N TRP A 708 -7.57 -11.85 20.39
CA TRP A 708 -7.03 -10.56 20.83
C TRP A 708 -6.40 -10.60 22.23
N ASN A 709 -5.08 -10.42 22.30
CA ASN A 709 -4.35 -10.35 23.54
C ASN A 709 -4.21 -8.89 24.04
N GLU A 710 -5.02 -8.50 25.05
CA GLU A 710 -4.94 -7.15 25.61
C GLU A 710 -3.61 -6.87 26.32
N GLU A 711 -2.93 -7.87 26.88
CA GLU A 711 -1.66 -7.68 27.61
C GLU A 711 -0.55 -7.18 26.68
N THR A 712 -0.47 -7.73 25.47
CA THR A 712 0.57 -7.38 24.48
C THR A 712 0.12 -6.26 23.54
N ASN A 713 -1.15 -6.26 23.13
CA ASN A 713 -1.67 -5.37 22.08
C ASN A 713 -2.48 -4.18 22.61
N GLY A 714 -2.64 -4.08 23.93
CA GLY A 714 -3.51 -3.10 24.57
C GLY A 714 -5.00 -3.39 24.34
N THR A 715 -5.86 -2.49 24.82
CA THR A 715 -7.31 -2.54 24.55
C THR A 715 -7.54 -2.52 23.04
N TRP A 716 -8.42 -3.39 22.54
CA TRP A 716 -8.80 -3.41 21.12
C TRP A 716 -9.42 -2.07 20.72
N ASP A 717 -8.96 -1.46 19.63
CA ASP A 717 -9.46 -0.19 19.12
C ASP A 717 -10.14 -0.39 17.76
N PRO A 718 -11.41 0.03 17.59
CA PRO A 718 -12.15 -0.19 16.34
C PRO A 718 -11.51 0.43 15.11
N LEU A 719 -10.81 1.55 15.27
CA LEU A 719 -10.18 2.28 14.18
C LEU A 719 -8.87 1.61 13.74
N LEU A 720 -7.97 1.37 14.69
CA LEU A 720 -6.62 0.87 14.37
C LEU A 720 -6.55 -0.64 14.19
N ASP A 721 -7.37 -1.40 14.93
CA ASP A 721 -7.37 -2.86 14.88
C ASP A 721 -8.55 -3.42 14.09
N GLY A 722 -9.74 -2.83 14.25
CA GLY A 722 -10.93 -3.21 13.50
C GLY A 722 -10.96 -2.67 12.07
N LEU A 723 -10.20 -1.62 11.79
CA LEU A 723 -10.21 -0.85 10.54
C LEU A 723 -11.59 -0.26 10.21
N ILE A 724 -12.33 0.17 11.24
CA ILE A 724 -13.68 0.74 11.15
C ILE A 724 -13.62 2.20 11.61
N VAL A 725 -14.10 3.11 10.75
CA VAL A 725 -14.14 4.54 11.06
C VAL A 725 -15.44 4.94 11.76
N SER A 726 -15.37 5.97 12.58
CA SER A 726 -16.54 6.63 13.17
C SER A 726 -16.91 7.87 12.36
N VAL A 727 -18.17 7.94 11.91
CA VAL A 727 -18.77 9.07 11.20
C VAL A 727 -20.01 9.53 11.97
N ASP A 728 -20.08 10.82 12.29
CA ASP A 728 -21.09 11.42 13.18
C ASP A 728 -21.23 10.69 14.53
N GLY A 729 -20.09 10.23 15.07
CA GLY A 729 -20.01 9.50 16.33
C GLY A 729 -20.49 8.05 16.29
N LYS A 730 -20.70 7.48 15.09
CA LYS A 730 -21.14 6.10 14.88
C LYS A 730 -20.12 5.33 14.05
N TYR A 731 -19.81 4.11 14.47
CA TYR A 731 -18.93 3.23 13.68
C TYR A 731 -19.67 2.69 12.47
N THR A 732 -19.17 2.98 11.28
CA THR A 732 -19.86 2.67 10.02
C THR A 732 -18.96 1.95 9.04
N LYS A 733 -19.59 1.12 8.20
CA LYS A 733 -18.99 0.52 7.01
C LYS A 733 -19.85 0.87 5.81
N CYS A 734 -19.25 0.96 4.63
CA CYS A 734 -19.94 1.15 3.36
C CYS A 734 -19.54 0.07 2.38
N ARG A 735 -20.40 -0.14 1.38
CA ARG A 735 -20.15 -0.99 0.23
C ARG A 735 -19.42 -0.23 -0.87
N GLN A 736 -18.71 -0.94 -1.74
CA GLN A 736 -18.20 -0.40 -3.00
C GLN A 736 -19.06 -0.85 -4.19
N THR A 737 -18.83 -0.24 -5.36
CA THR A 737 -19.49 -0.66 -6.61
C THR A 737 -19.25 -2.16 -6.88
N PRO A 738 -20.31 -2.96 -7.08
CA PRO A 738 -20.17 -4.38 -7.37
C PRO A 738 -19.41 -4.65 -8.68
N VAL A 739 -18.70 -5.78 -8.69
CA VAL A 739 -17.93 -6.27 -9.82
C VAL A 739 -18.29 -7.70 -10.16
N ASP A 740 -17.95 -8.14 -11.35
CA ASP A 740 -17.95 -9.54 -11.75
C ASP A 740 -16.55 -9.91 -12.22
N TYR A 741 -16.34 -11.20 -12.49
CA TYR A 741 -15.05 -11.74 -12.85
C TYR A 741 -15.09 -12.38 -14.23
N VAL A 742 -14.09 -12.06 -15.05
CA VAL A 742 -13.94 -12.63 -16.39
C VAL A 742 -12.49 -13.02 -16.63
N SER A 743 -12.26 -13.96 -17.55
CA SER A 743 -10.91 -14.30 -17.97
C SER A 743 -10.29 -13.12 -18.71
N TRP A 744 -9.03 -12.78 -18.41
CA TRP A 744 -8.28 -11.75 -19.12
C TRP A 744 -8.30 -11.97 -20.63
N LYS A 745 -8.14 -13.22 -21.08
CA LYS A 745 -8.16 -13.59 -22.50
C LYS A 745 -9.50 -13.38 -23.19
N SER A 746 -10.58 -13.24 -22.43
CA SER A 746 -11.91 -12.94 -22.96
C SER A 746 -12.09 -11.45 -23.29
N LEU A 747 -11.22 -10.58 -22.75
CA LEU A 747 -11.25 -9.15 -23.01
C LEU A 747 -10.69 -8.84 -24.41
N ARG A 748 -11.19 -7.75 -24.98
CA ARG A 748 -10.65 -7.14 -26.20
C ARG A 748 -10.10 -5.74 -25.91
N PHE A 749 -9.23 -5.28 -26.80
CA PHE A 749 -8.86 -3.87 -26.86
C PHE A 749 -10.05 -3.01 -27.30
N PRO A 750 -10.16 -1.76 -26.80
CA PRO A 750 -11.10 -0.79 -27.33
C PRO A 750 -10.72 -0.44 -28.76
N LYS A 751 -11.72 -0.20 -29.61
CA LYS A 751 -11.50 0.33 -30.95
C LYS A 751 -11.25 1.83 -30.84
N MET A 752 -10.46 2.37 -31.77
CA MET A 752 -10.18 3.81 -31.79
C MET A 752 -11.46 4.67 -31.84
N GLN A 753 -12.50 4.23 -32.56
CA GLN A 753 -13.78 4.95 -32.56
C GLN A 753 -14.44 4.95 -31.18
N GLU A 754 -14.41 3.84 -30.45
CA GLU A 754 -14.97 3.77 -29.09
C GLU A 754 -14.23 4.71 -28.13
N LEU A 755 -12.91 4.87 -28.28
CA LEU A 755 -12.13 5.84 -27.50
C LEU A 755 -12.46 7.29 -27.88
N LYS A 756 -12.68 7.58 -29.17
CA LYS A 756 -13.10 8.91 -29.63
C LYS A 756 -14.47 9.29 -29.11
N ASP A 757 -15.39 8.33 -29.11
CA ASP A 757 -16.74 8.49 -28.60
C ASP A 757 -16.69 8.77 -27.10
N ALA A 758 -15.94 7.97 -26.32
CA ALA A 758 -15.78 8.16 -24.88
C ALA A 758 -15.13 9.51 -24.50
N ALA A 759 -14.13 9.97 -25.27
CA ALA A 759 -13.52 11.28 -25.02
C ALA A 759 -14.35 12.46 -25.59
N HIS A 760 -15.40 12.19 -26.37
CA HIS A 760 -16.15 13.18 -27.14
C HIS A 760 -15.25 14.07 -28.03
N VAL A 761 -14.32 13.43 -28.75
CA VAL A 761 -13.32 14.14 -29.58
C VAL A 761 -13.18 13.59 -31.00
N THR A 762 -12.63 14.42 -31.89
CA THR A 762 -12.41 14.07 -33.30
C THR A 762 -11.01 13.51 -33.59
N TYR A 763 -10.04 13.79 -32.72
CA TYR A 763 -8.66 13.30 -32.80
C TYR A 763 -8.53 11.91 -32.18
N GLU A 764 -7.40 11.23 -32.38
CA GLU A 764 -7.11 9.94 -31.73
C GLU A 764 -6.62 10.18 -30.31
N PRO A 765 -7.41 9.87 -29.27
CA PRO A 765 -6.97 10.05 -27.90
C PRO A 765 -5.92 8.99 -27.53
N TYR A 766 -5.04 9.35 -26.60
CA TYR A 766 -4.04 8.44 -26.08
C TYR A 766 -4.69 7.34 -25.22
N TYR A 767 -4.28 6.09 -25.46
CA TYR A 767 -4.70 4.94 -24.67
C TYR A 767 -3.48 4.07 -24.33
N ARG A 768 -3.22 3.89 -23.04
CA ARG A 768 -2.12 3.07 -22.52
C ARG A 768 -2.55 1.66 -22.12
N GLY A 769 -3.84 1.47 -21.86
CA GLY A 769 -4.36 0.25 -21.26
C GLY A 769 -4.19 -0.99 -22.14
N GLY A 770 -4.15 -2.16 -21.49
CA GLY A 770 -4.32 -3.46 -22.13
C GLY A 770 -5.79 -3.73 -22.53
N PRO A 771 -6.15 -4.97 -22.88
CA PRO A 771 -7.54 -5.38 -23.04
C PRO A 771 -8.42 -4.90 -21.87
N SER A 772 -9.58 -4.32 -22.18
CA SER A 772 -10.41 -3.61 -21.18
C SER A 772 -11.91 -3.78 -21.36
N ILE A 773 -12.38 -4.36 -22.47
CA ILE A 773 -13.81 -4.53 -22.73
C ILE A 773 -14.15 -6.01 -22.78
N ALA A 774 -15.10 -6.44 -21.94
CA ALA A 774 -15.65 -7.80 -21.94
C ALA A 774 -16.62 -8.01 -23.12
N LYS A 775 -17.05 -9.26 -23.35
CA LYS A 775 -17.94 -9.61 -24.47
C LYS A 775 -19.30 -8.91 -24.42
N ASP A 776 -19.76 -8.57 -23.22
CA ASP A 776 -21.03 -7.90 -22.91
C ASP A 776 -20.86 -6.40 -22.67
N ASP A 777 -19.76 -5.82 -23.17
CA ASP A 777 -19.41 -4.40 -23.08
C ASP A 777 -19.17 -3.87 -21.65
N ARG A 778 -19.08 -4.73 -20.62
CA ARG A 778 -18.58 -4.34 -19.29
C ARG A 778 -17.09 -3.98 -19.36
N LEU A 779 -16.70 -2.97 -18.57
CA LEU A 779 -15.32 -2.52 -18.51
C LEU A 779 -14.56 -3.18 -17.38
N ARG A 780 -13.28 -3.51 -17.63
CA ARG A 780 -12.33 -3.93 -16.61
C ARG A 780 -12.14 -2.82 -15.58
N VAL A 781 -12.03 -3.17 -14.30
CA VAL A 781 -11.71 -2.23 -13.22
C VAL A 781 -10.28 -1.69 -13.41
N PRO A 782 -10.09 -0.37 -13.53
CA PRO A 782 -8.79 0.25 -13.75
C PRO A 782 -8.03 0.49 -12.43
N TYR A 783 -7.07 -0.38 -12.12
CA TYR A 783 -6.10 -0.15 -11.05
C TYR A 783 -4.90 0.67 -11.55
N GLY A 784 -4.45 1.65 -10.75
CA GLY A 784 -3.25 2.42 -11.05
C GLY A 784 -1.99 1.58 -10.95
N PHE A 785 -1.03 1.83 -11.84
CA PHE A 785 0.23 1.07 -11.85
C PHE A 785 1.43 1.88 -12.34
N ALA A 786 2.47 1.94 -11.50
CA ALA A 786 3.79 2.43 -11.87
C ALA A 786 4.86 1.86 -10.95
N THR A 787 5.93 1.36 -11.55
CA THR A 787 7.05 0.68 -10.88
C THR A 787 8.35 1.50 -10.96
N ASP A 788 9.46 0.94 -10.48
CA ASP A 788 10.77 1.58 -10.25
C ASP A 788 11.28 2.48 -11.38
N ARG A 789 11.00 2.12 -12.64
CA ARG A 789 11.47 2.88 -13.82
C ARG A 789 10.89 4.28 -13.93
N TRP A 790 9.81 4.58 -13.21
CA TRP A 790 9.14 5.88 -13.20
C TRP A 790 9.31 6.63 -11.86
N ALA A 791 9.91 6.00 -10.85
CA ALA A 791 9.95 6.50 -9.48
C ALA A 791 10.91 7.70 -9.29
N ASP A 792 10.45 8.75 -8.61
CA ASP A 792 11.26 9.93 -8.25
C ASP A 792 11.91 10.68 -9.44
N LEU A 793 11.21 10.70 -10.57
CA LEU A 793 11.66 11.33 -11.81
C LEU A 793 10.91 12.61 -12.20
N GLY A 794 9.93 13.03 -11.41
CA GLY A 794 9.05 14.15 -11.74
C GLY A 794 7.66 13.75 -12.23
N ASN A 795 7.30 12.46 -12.15
CA ASN A 795 5.93 12.00 -12.33
C ASN A 795 5.21 12.18 -10.98
N ALA A 796 4.19 13.02 -10.93
CA ALA A 796 3.53 13.41 -9.68
C ALA A 796 2.96 12.23 -8.88
N ALA A 797 2.40 11.25 -9.58
CA ALA A 797 1.74 10.06 -9.00
C ALA A 797 2.69 8.87 -8.78
N VAL A 798 4.02 9.07 -8.86
CA VAL A 798 5.02 7.99 -8.76
C VAL A 798 6.22 8.43 -7.93
N TYR A 799 5.98 9.13 -6.83
CA TYR A 799 7.01 9.35 -5.83
C TYR A 799 7.02 8.20 -4.84
N ARG A 800 8.19 7.88 -4.30
CA ARG A 800 8.28 7.01 -3.12
C ARG A 800 8.09 7.86 -1.88
N HIS A 801 7.59 7.31 -0.78
CA HIS A 801 7.43 8.04 0.48
C HIS A 801 6.66 9.36 0.31
N ASP A 802 5.55 9.32 -0.42
CA ASP A 802 4.63 10.42 -0.58
C ASP A 802 3.22 10.03 -0.11
N ASN A 803 2.34 11.03 -0.02
CA ASN A 803 0.93 10.83 0.24
C ASN A 803 0.18 12.03 -0.37
N GLY A 804 -0.79 11.79 -1.24
CA GLY A 804 -1.53 12.86 -1.92
C GLY A 804 -2.21 12.42 -3.19
N ALA A 805 -3.48 12.78 -3.37
CA ALA A 805 -4.24 12.42 -4.57
C ALA A 805 -3.94 13.34 -5.79
N ASP A 806 -3.31 14.49 -5.56
CA ASP A 806 -2.92 15.43 -6.61
C ASP A 806 -1.58 16.12 -6.33
N ASN A 807 -1.13 16.97 -7.27
CA ASN A 807 0.13 17.70 -7.14
C ASN A 807 0.18 18.63 -5.92
N TYR A 808 -0.94 19.22 -5.51
CA TYR A 808 -0.96 20.12 -4.36
C TYR A 808 -0.71 19.33 -3.09
N GLU A 809 -1.45 18.24 -2.88
CA GLU A 809 -1.29 17.39 -1.70
C GLU A 809 0.10 16.75 -1.67
N VAL A 810 0.59 16.21 -2.78
CA VAL A 810 1.94 15.60 -2.86
C VAL A 810 3.04 16.62 -2.54
N PHE A 811 2.98 17.82 -3.13
CA PHE A 811 4.02 18.83 -2.86
C PHE A 811 3.93 19.39 -1.46
N ASN A 812 2.71 19.64 -0.98
CA ASN A 812 2.49 20.06 0.38
C ASN A 812 3.02 19.01 1.36
N PHE A 813 2.73 17.74 1.12
CA PHE A 813 3.27 16.63 1.88
C PHE A 813 4.80 16.67 1.92
N LEU A 814 5.48 16.76 0.76
CA LEU A 814 6.95 16.80 0.70
C LEU A 814 7.56 18.01 1.44
N ILE A 815 6.90 19.17 1.38
CA ILE A 815 7.33 20.40 2.07
C ILE A 815 7.16 20.23 3.58
N THR A 816 5.95 19.92 4.03
CA THR A 816 5.62 19.70 5.45
C THR A 816 6.52 18.63 6.05
N GLN A 817 6.81 17.56 5.29
CA GLN A 817 7.69 16.49 5.76
C GLN A 817 9.10 16.93 6.06
N GLN A 818 9.69 17.73 5.17
CA GLN A 818 11.01 18.27 5.41
C GLN A 818 11.04 19.16 6.66
N GLU A 819 10.00 19.97 6.87
CA GLU A 819 9.90 20.88 8.00
C GLU A 819 9.73 20.13 9.32
N VAL A 820 8.85 19.12 9.37
CA VAL A 820 8.60 18.37 10.61
C VAL A 820 9.75 17.45 10.99
N GLN A 821 10.40 16.83 10.00
CA GLN A 821 11.55 15.96 10.29
C GLN A 821 12.82 16.74 10.64
N HIS A 822 12.85 18.07 10.46
CA HIS A 822 14.06 18.87 10.64
C HIS A 822 14.73 18.64 12.00
N ILE A 823 13.96 18.67 13.10
CA ILE A 823 14.50 18.50 14.46
C ILE A 823 14.96 17.06 14.75
N PHE A 824 14.39 16.07 14.06
CA PHE A 824 14.68 14.66 14.27
C PHE A 824 15.85 14.17 13.41
N ASP A 825 16.02 14.73 12.21
CA ASP A 825 16.97 14.25 11.20
C ASP A 825 18.27 15.06 11.14
N ASN A 826 18.23 16.37 11.37
CA ASN A 826 19.38 17.24 11.13
C ASN A 826 20.30 17.44 12.33
N TYR A 827 19.97 16.84 13.49
CA TYR A 827 20.76 16.95 14.72
C TYR A 827 21.30 15.59 15.15
N ARG A 828 22.47 15.57 15.79
CA ARG A 828 23.16 14.31 16.15
C ARG A 828 22.34 13.45 17.10
N ARG A 829 21.71 14.02 18.12
CA ARG A 829 20.84 13.30 19.10
C ARG A 829 21.50 12.04 19.67
N GLY A 830 22.80 12.11 20.00
CA GLY A 830 23.58 10.94 20.45
C GLY A 830 23.77 9.83 19.41
N ARG A 831 23.24 9.94 18.18
CA ARG A 831 23.38 8.95 17.12
C ARG A 831 24.83 8.84 16.68
N GLN A 832 25.42 7.66 16.85
CA GLN A 832 26.80 7.38 16.44
C GLN A 832 26.96 7.38 14.91
N SER A 833 25.90 7.08 14.17
CA SER A 833 25.86 7.06 12.70
C SER A 833 25.58 8.43 12.06
N PHE A 834 25.37 9.50 12.84
CA PHE A 834 25.07 10.82 12.31
C PHE A 834 26.25 11.39 11.51
N SER A 835 25.96 11.96 10.35
CA SER A 835 26.88 12.81 9.60
C SER A 835 26.14 13.96 8.95
N VAL A 836 26.77 15.14 8.89
CA VAL A 836 26.22 16.32 8.19
C VAL A 836 25.95 16.01 6.72
N ARG A 837 26.84 15.25 6.09
CA ARG A 837 26.66 14.75 4.72
C ARG A 837 25.41 13.87 4.58
N GLY A 838 25.19 12.95 5.51
CA GLY A 838 23.99 12.08 5.52
C GLY A 838 22.70 12.90 5.66
N ALA A 839 22.67 13.86 6.58
CA ALA A 839 21.52 14.75 6.79
C ALA A 839 21.25 15.61 5.54
N SER A 840 22.27 16.29 5.01
CA SER A 840 22.14 17.15 3.81
C SER A 840 21.68 16.37 2.57
N ASN A 841 22.28 15.20 2.29
CA ASN A 841 21.90 14.36 1.16
C ASN A 841 20.49 13.80 1.30
N ARG A 842 20.04 13.52 2.54
CA ARG A 842 18.67 13.09 2.82
C ARG A 842 17.68 14.19 2.42
N THR A 843 17.89 15.42 2.90
CA THR A 843 17.04 16.56 2.54
C THR A 843 17.02 16.80 1.03
N LEU A 844 18.18 16.78 0.39
CA LEU A 844 18.30 17.00 -1.05
C LEU A 844 17.58 15.91 -1.86
N GLY A 845 17.88 14.64 -1.61
CA GLY A 845 17.37 13.52 -2.40
C GLY A 845 15.89 13.22 -2.16
N ARG A 846 15.40 13.38 -0.91
CA ARG A 846 14.03 13.01 -0.56
C ARG A 846 12.99 14.06 -0.87
N TYR A 847 13.33 15.34 -0.72
CA TYR A 847 12.37 16.43 -0.81
C TYR A 847 12.70 17.36 -1.98
N ASN A 848 13.86 18.02 -1.93
CA ASN A 848 14.21 19.07 -2.89
C ASN A 848 14.31 18.57 -4.34
N GLU A 849 14.94 17.41 -4.58
CA GLU A 849 15.04 16.83 -5.93
C GLU A 849 13.67 16.49 -6.51
N LYS A 850 12.73 15.98 -5.69
CA LYS A 850 11.37 15.64 -6.10
C LYS A 850 10.56 16.89 -6.43
N ILE A 851 10.53 17.88 -5.53
CA ILE A 851 9.85 19.15 -5.74
C ILE A 851 10.37 19.82 -7.01
N ARG A 852 11.70 19.86 -7.20
CA ARG A 852 12.33 20.41 -8.42
C ARG A 852 11.85 19.65 -9.68
N ASP A 853 11.84 18.33 -9.64
CA ASP A 853 11.54 17.52 -10.83
C ASP A 853 10.04 17.55 -11.17
N GLY A 854 9.16 17.51 -10.18
CA GLY A 854 7.72 17.74 -10.38
C GLY A 854 7.44 19.15 -10.91
N ALA A 855 8.13 20.18 -10.40
CA ALA A 855 7.99 21.55 -10.90
C ALA A 855 8.41 21.70 -12.38
N LYS A 856 9.35 20.88 -12.89
CA LYS A 856 9.66 20.83 -14.33
C LYS A 856 8.47 20.31 -15.15
N GLY A 857 7.81 19.26 -14.65
CA GLY A 857 6.58 18.73 -15.24
C GLY A 857 5.50 19.80 -15.32
N LEU A 858 5.20 20.47 -14.20
CA LEU A 858 4.24 21.57 -14.16
C LEU A 858 4.63 22.76 -15.05
N GLY A 859 5.92 23.09 -15.13
CA GLY A 859 6.44 24.15 -16.00
C GLY A 859 6.22 23.88 -17.49
N LEU A 860 6.22 22.61 -17.89
CA LEU A 860 5.88 22.19 -19.24
C LEU A 860 4.42 22.55 -19.58
N TYR A 861 3.49 22.23 -18.68
CA TYR A 861 2.07 22.60 -18.83
C TYR A 861 1.86 24.12 -18.82
N LYS A 862 2.54 24.85 -17.92
CA LYS A 862 2.50 26.33 -17.90
C LYS A 862 2.96 26.95 -19.22
N SER A 863 3.88 26.32 -19.94
CA SER A 863 4.38 26.86 -21.21
C SER A 863 3.37 26.72 -22.35
N TRP A 864 2.29 25.97 -22.14
CA TRP A 864 1.30 25.63 -23.16
C TRP A 864 -0.09 26.21 -22.90
N TYR A 865 -0.51 26.30 -21.64
CA TYR A 865 -1.70 27.04 -21.21
C TYR A 865 -1.37 28.52 -21.03
#